data_AF-A0A930TJE2-F1
#
_entry.id   AF-A0A930TJE2-F1
#
_cell.length_a   1.000
_cell.length_b   1.000
_cell.length_c   1.000
_cell.angle_alpha   90.00
_cell.angle_beta   90.00
_cell.angle_gamma   90.00
#
_symmetry.space_group_name_H-M   'P 1'
#
loop_
_entity.id
_entity.type
_entity.pdbx_description
1 polymer ?
#
loop_
_entity_poly.entity_id
_entity_poly.type
_entity_poly.pdbx_seq_one_letter_code
_entity_poly.pdbx_strand_id
1 'polypeptide(L)'
;MSNSAIRFLMCPPRHYDVDYVINPWMEGNVHKSSRDRAVEQWEKLYRVLKEYAVVDLIEPQIGVPDMVFTANAGLVLENTAVLSRFYHKERQGEEPFFQQWFEDNGFTVHTLPKDLPFEGAGDALLDREGRWLWAGYGFRSELDSHPYLAKWLDIEVLSLRLMDERFYHLDTCFCPLSDGYLLYYPPAFDSYSNRLIEMRVPEAKRIVVEEPDAVNFACNAVNVDRTIILNQASDELKQRLTAIGFQVIETPLTEFLKAGGAAKCLTLRVTESLIPLHHAAATIESRVLVLEGHLLDSGLMNRALDLISEGGGSFQVLNFHLGEQKQSTSTAEIRVSAPSHDVMEKIVSQLIDLGAVPRPQEVCDNPLEVVTQDGVAPDDFYVTTIYPTEVRVNCEWVRVQNQRMDGAIVVSQTPEGVVAECKLLRDLRQGDRVIVGVEGIRTVRDTASREQRTSNDKEFGFMGSGVSSERRVELVVEQIAWELRQIRDRGGKVVVVAGPVVIHTGGAEHLSRLIREGYVQALLGGNAIAVHDIEQALMGTSLGMDMKRGVSVRGGHRHHLKAINTIRRCGSIAQAVEQGVLTSGIFYECVKNNVPFSLAGSIRDDGPLPDTQMNLIEAQADYARLIRGADMILMLSSMLHSIGVGNMTPAGVKMVCVDINPAVVTKLSDRGSVESVGVVTDVGLFLSLLNQQLNKLTSPYRLTQMV
;
A
#
# COMPACT_ATOMS: atom_id res chain seq x y z
N MET A 1 27.52 15.08 29.90
CA MET A 1 26.32 14.23 30.06
C MET A 1 26.83 12.83 30.33
N SER A 2 26.49 12.23 31.47
CA SER A 2 27.03 10.92 31.86
C SER A 2 26.62 9.87 30.82
N ASN A 3 27.59 9.29 30.14
CA ASN A 3 27.37 8.26 29.13
C ASN A 3 26.91 6.97 29.86
N SER A 4 25.61 6.84 30.12
CA SER A 4 25.06 5.61 30.69
C SER A 4 25.25 4.49 29.68
N ALA A 5 25.91 3.41 30.08
CA ALA A 5 26.12 2.24 29.22
C ALA A 5 24.78 1.71 28.69
N ILE A 6 24.74 1.31 27.42
CA ILE A 6 23.55 0.70 26.80
C ILE A 6 23.26 -0.62 27.51
N ARG A 7 22.00 -0.85 27.90
CA ARG A 7 21.53 -2.07 28.56
C ARG A 7 20.44 -2.77 27.74
N PHE A 8 20.53 -4.08 27.67
CA PHE A 8 19.51 -4.96 27.10
C PHE A 8 19.00 -5.95 28.15
N LEU A 9 17.71 -6.26 28.11
CA LEU A 9 17.12 -7.41 28.78
C LEU A 9 17.07 -8.59 27.81
N MET A 10 17.43 -9.79 28.29
CA MET A 10 17.26 -11.07 27.58
C MET A 10 16.72 -12.14 28.53
N CYS A 11 16.19 -13.24 27.99
CA CYS A 11 15.71 -14.39 28.77
C CYS A 11 16.34 -15.69 28.23
N PRO A 12 17.02 -16.50 29.07
CA PRO A 12 17.65 -17.76 28.65
C PRO A 12 16.63 -18.84 28.20
N PRO A 13 16.94 -19.65 27.18
CA PRO A 13 15.99 -20.61 26.58
C PRO A 13 15.85 -21.93 27.36
N ARG A 14 15.93 -21.91 28.70
CA ARG A 14 15.88 -23.14 29.53
C ARG A 14 14.57 -23.92 29.36
N HIS A 15 13.48 -23.20 29.14
CA HIS A 15 12.14 -23.75 28.95
C HIS A 15 11.59 -23.50 27.54
N TYR A 16 12.45 -23.12 26.60
CA TYR A 16 12.07 -22.88 25.22
C TYR A 16 11.67 -24.18 24.51
N ASP A 17 10.57 -24.11 23.77
CA ASP A 17 10.11 -25.05 22.74
C ASP A 17 9.04 -24.33 21.88
N VAL A 18 8.63 -24.94 20.77
CA VAL A 18 7.44 -24.53 20.02
C VAL A 18 6.28 -25.41 20.49
N ASP A 19 5.50 -24.93 21.46
CA ASP A 19 4.40 -25.69 22.07
C ASP A 19 3.05 -25.52 21.36
N TYR A 20 2.91 -24.46 20.56
CA TYR A 20 1.66 -24.04 19.92
C TYR A 20 1.94 -23.29 18.62
N VAL A 21 0.88 -22.90 17.90
CA VAL A 21 0.96 -22.10 16.68
C VAL A 21 0.13 -20.83 16.85
N ILE A 22 0.80 -19.69 16.89
CA ILE A 22 0.18 -18.36 16.99
C ILE A 22 0.73 -17.39 15.92
N ASN A 23 1.55 -17.90 15.01
CA ASN A 23 2.04 -17.19 13.82
C ASN A 23 2.41 -18.21 12.72
N PRO A 24 2.55 -17.77 11.44
CA PRO A 24 2.80 -18.69 10.33
C PRO A 24 4.12 -19.45 10.40
N TRP A 25 5.13 -18.95 11.12
CA TRP A 25 6.44 -19.60 11.24
C TRP A 25 6.41 -20.82 12.15
N MET A 26 5.52 -20.82 13.14
CA MET A 26 5.31 -21.96 14.04
C MET A 26 4.59 -23.14 13.37
N GLU A 27 3.90 -22.89 12.26
CA GLU A 27 3.15 -23.92 11.54
C GLU A 27 4.08 -25.07 11.12
N GLY A 28 3.71 -26.30 11.48
CA GLY A 28 4.53 -27.48 11.23
C GLY A 28 5.83 -27.59 12.04
N ASN A 29 6.11 -26.68 13.00
CA ASN A 29 7.32 -26.67 13.83
C ASN A 29 7.09 -27.09 15.29
N VAL A 30 5.86 -27.41 15.69
CA VAL A 30 5.51 -27.86 17.05
C VAL A 30 6.38 -29.05 17.48
N HIS A 31 7.04 -28.93 18.63
CA HIS A 31 8.02 -29.88 19.19
C HIS A 31 9.16 -30.29 18.24
N LYS A 32 9.49 -29.45 17.26
CA LYS A 32 10.66 -29.65 16.37
C LYS A 32 11.83 -28.74 16.75
N SER A 33 11.75 -28.03 17.88
CA SER A 33 12.86 -27.26 18.42
C SER A 33 13.94 -28.17 19.01
N SER A 34 15.20 -27.92 18.69
CA SER A 34 16.32 -28.56 19.37
C SER A 34 16.81 -27.65 20.49
N ARG A 35 16.46 -27.98 21.74
CA ARG A 35 16.82 -27.16 22.90
C ARG A 35 18.33 -26.94 23.03
N ASP A 36 19.15 -27.96 22.80
CA ASP A 36 20.60 -27.84 22.86
C ASP A 36 21.14 -26.84 21.83
N ARG A 37 20.63 -26.89 20.59
CA ARG A 37 20.98 -25.91 19.55
C ARG A 37 20.43 -24.52 19.86
N ALA A 38 19.23 -24.42 20.43
CA ALA A 38 18.66 -23.13 20.85
C ALA A 38 19.51 -22.48 21.95
N VAL A 39 19.99 -23.25 22.93
CA VAL A 39 20.93 -22.79 23.96
C VAL A 39 22.24 -22.32 23.32
N GLU A 40 22.84 -23.11 22.43
CA GLU A 40 24.09 -22.74 21.74
C GLU A 40 23.94 -21.43 20.94
N GLN A 41 22.86 -21.31 20.15
CA GLN A 41 22.58 -20.14 19.33
C GLN A 41 22.31 -18.89 20.18
N TRP A 42 21.53 -19.03 21.25
CA TRP A 42 21.24 -17.95 22.18
C TRP A 42 22.50 -17.50 22.93
N GLU A 43 23.33 -18.44 23.41
CA GLU A 43 24.58 -18.12 24.09
C GLU A 43 25.54 -17.36 23.18
N LYS A 44 25.57 -17.70 21.88
CA LYS A 44 26.39 -16.98 20.91
C LYS A 44 25.91 -15.53 20.75
N LEU A 45 24.61 -15.30 20.60
CA LEU A 45 24.04 -13.95 20.56
C LEU A 45 24.33 -13.19 21.86
N TYR A 46 24.11 -13.82 23.01
CA TYR A 46 24.37 -13.25 24.34
C TYR A 46 25.83 -12.81 24.51
N ARG A 47 26.79 -13.67 24.10
CA ARG A 47 28.23 -13.37 24.18
C ARG A 47 28.61 -12.21 23.26
N VAL A 48 28.14 -12.22 22.01
CA VAL A 48 28.38 -11.14 21.05
C VAL A 48 27.82 -9.83 21.60
N LEU A 49 26.57 -9.81 22.06
CA LEU A 49 25.95 -8.57 22.55
C LEU A 49 26.65 -8.01 23.79
N LYS A 50 27.15 -8.89 24.67
CA LYS A 50 27.94 -8.51 25.86
C LYS A 50 29.26 -7.81 25.55
N GLU A 51 29.80 -7.96 24.34
CA GLU A 51 31.00 -7.22 23.92
C GLU A 51 30.70 -5.74 23.68
N TYR A 52 29.44 -5.38 23.39
CA TYR A 52 29.03 -4.03 23.01
C TYR A 52 28.09 -3.36 24.02
N ALA A 53 27.41 -4.13 24.88
CA ALA A 53 26.41 -3.61 25.82
C ALA A 53 26.33 -4.43 27.11
N VAL A 54 25.70 -3.86 28.13
CA VAL A 54 25.33 -4.59 29.34
C VAL A 54 24.09 -5.43 29.04
N VAL A 55 24.06 -6.67 29.51
CA VAL A 55 22.93 -7.58 29.32
C VAL A 55 22.42 -8.09 30.65
N ASP A 56 21.21 -7.67 31.01
CA ASP A 56 20.43 -8.15 32.13
C ASP A 56 19.62 -9.38 31.73
N LEU A 57 19.35 -10.26 32.70
CA LEU A 57 18.61 -11.49 32.47
C LEU A 57 17.36 -11.54 33.36
N ILE A 58 16.24 -11.97 32.78
CA ILE A 58 15.05 -12.40 33.52
C ILE A 58 15.05 -13.93 33.65
N GLU A 59 14.57 -14.43 34.79
CA GLU A 59 14.52 -15.87 35.05
C GLU A 59 13.41 -16.53 34.21
N PRO A 60 13.74 -17.53 33.38
CA PRO A 60 12.76 -18.20 32.52
C PRO A 60 11.75 -18.99 33.35
N GLN A 61 10.50 -19.06 32.87
CA GLN A 61 9.41 -19.73 33.58
C GLN A 61 8.87 -20.93 32.79
N ILE A 62 8.42 -21.96 33.51
CA ILE A 62 7.83 -23.17 32.90
C ILE A 62 6.42 -22.83 32.38
N GLY A 63 6.10 -23.30 31.16
CA GLY A 63 4.77 -23.14 30.55
C GLY A 63 4.58 -21.84 29.76
N VAL A 64 5.62 -20.98 29.69
CA VAL A 64 5.66 -19.78 28.85
C VAL A 64 6.94 -19.78 28.00
N PRO A 65 7.03 -20.67 27.00
CA PRO A 65 8.27 -20.90 26.24
C PRO A 65 8.76 -19.65 25.48
N ASP A 66 7.83 -18.79 25.07
CA ASP A 66 8.08 -17.55 24.32
C ASP A 66 8.61 -16.39 25.18
N MET A 67 8.76 -16.59 26.49
CA MET A 67 9.37 -15.59 27.40
C MET A 67 10.82 -15.24 27.00
N VAL A 68 11.46 -16.06 26.16
CA VAL A 68 12.75 -15.75 25.50
C VAL A 68 12.69 -14.49 24.64
N PHE A 69 11.52 -14.17 24.09
CA PHE A 69 11.28 -13.02 23.20
C PHE A 69 10.97 -11.75 24.01
N THR A 70 12.00 -11.28 24.71
CA THR A 70 11.91 -10.11 25.61
C THR A 70 11.59 -8.80 24.91
N ALA A 71 11.77 -8.69 23.58
CA ALA A 71 11.30 -7.52 22.83
C ALA A 71 9.80 -7.25 23.04
N ASN A 72 9.02 -8.31 23.26
CA ASN A 72 7.58 -8.20 23.52
C ASN A 72 7.24 -8.04 25.01
N ALA A 73 8.20 -7.83 25.92
CA ALA A 73 7.90 -7.59 27.33
C ALA A 73 7.18 -6.25 27.56
N GLY A 74 7.52 -5.25 26.76
CA GLY A 74 6.95 -3.91 26.81
C GLY A 74 7.75 -2.95 25.96
N LEU A 75 7.43 -1.66 26.05
CA LEU A 75 8.15 -0.57 25.42
C LEU A 75 8.71 0.36 26.50
N VAL A 76 10.02 0.62 26.44
CA VAL A 76 10.74 1.43 27.43
C VAL A 76 11.20 2.74 26.81
N LEU A 77 10.96 3.84 27.50
CA LEU A 77 11.54 5.14 27.21
C LEU A 77 11.83 5.87 28.51
N GLU A 78 13.09 6.26 28.70
CA GLU A 78 13.60 6.79 29.96
C GLU A 78 13.28 5.87 31.16
N ASN A 79 12.52 6.36 32.13
CA ASN A 79 12.12 5.62 33.34
C ASN A 79 10.70 5.04 33.24
N THR A 80 10.07 5.10 32.06
CA THR A 80 8.69 4.66 31.85
C THR A 80 8.68 3.39 30.99
N ALA A 81 7.89 2.40 31.41
CA ALA A 81 7.65 1.18 30.66
C ALA A 81 6.15 1.03 30.39
N VAL A 82 5.74 0.92 29.13
CA VAL A 82 4.39 0.45 28.79
C VAL A 82 4.46 -1.06 28.67
N LEU A 83 3.82 -1.75 29.61
CA LEU A 83 3.78 -3.21 29.63
C LEU A 83 2.99 -3.74 28.44
N SER A 84 3.48 -4.81 27.84
CA SER A 84 2.72 -5.50 26.79
C SER A 84 1.44 -6.13 27.32
N ARG A 85 0.44 -6.18 26.44
CA ARG A 85 -0.82 -6.88 26.60
C ARG A 85 -0.94 -7.84 25.42
N PHE A 86 -0.74 -9.13 25.64
CA PHE A 86 -0.62 -10.08 24.52
C PHE A 86 -1.98 -10.40 23.90
N TYR A 87 -2.02 -10.45 22.57
CA TYR A 87 -3.23 -10.82 21.82
C TYR A 87 -3.62 -12.28 22.10
N HIS A 88 -2.62 -13.17 22.06
CA HIS A 88 -2.81 -14.61 22.27
C HIS A 88 -2.73 -14.99 23.75
N LYS A 89 -3.70 -15.76 24.23
CA LYS A 89 -3.77 -16.29 25.60
C LYS A 89 -2.53 -17.11 25.97
N GLU A 90 -1.89 -17.73 24.99
CA GLU A 90 -0.69 -18.55 25.13
C GLU A 90 0.50 -17.76 25.69
N ARG A 91 0.57 -16.44 25.42
CA ARG A 91 1.62 -15.54 25.91
C ARG A 91 1.20 -14.63 27.06
N GLN A 92 -0.10 -14.50 27.35
CA GLN A 92 -0.60 -13.68 28.45
C GLN A 92 -0.06 -14.10 29.83
N GLY A 93 0.37 -15.36 29.98
CA GLY A 93 1.06 -15.84 31.18
C GLY A 93 2.42 -15.19 31.46
N GLU A 94 3.02 -14.52 30.46
CA GLU A 94 4.31 -13.84 30.58
C GLU A 94 4.18 -12.45 31.26
N GLU A 95 3.04 -11.79 31.11
CA GLU A 95 2.80 -10.41 31.56
C GLU A 95 3.20 -10.15 33.03
N PRO A 96 2.84 -11.01 34.01
CA PRO A 96 3.17 -10.76 35.41
C PRO A 96 4.68 -10.80 35.68
N PHE A 97 5.43 -11.64 34.96
CA PHE A 97 6.87 -11.77 35.16
C PHE A 97 7.62 -10.56 34.58
N PHE A 98 7.19 -10.08 33.41
CA PHE A 98 7.74 -8.85 32.84
C PHE A 98 7.40 -7.62 33.67
N GLN A 99 6.16 -7.53 34.17
CA GLN A 99 5.76 -6.46 35.07
C GLN A 99 6.64 -6.42 36.33
N GLN A 100 6.80 -7.57 37.00
CA GLN A 100 7.63 -7.67 38.20
C GLN A 100 9.08 -7.24 37.90
N TRP A 101 9.65 -7.67 36.77
CA TRP A 101 11.01 -7.28 36.39
C TRP A 101 11.15 -5.77 36.19
N PHE A 102 10.19 -5.12 35.52
CA PHE A 102 10.22 -3.66 35.33
C PHE A 102 10.10 -2.92 36.67
N GLU A 103 9.19 -3.33 37.55
CA GLU A 103 9.00 -2.72 38.86
C GLU A 103 10.25 -2.87 39.75
N ASP A 104 10.85 -4.06 39.78
CA ASP A 104 12.07 -4.35 40.54
C ASP A 104 13.29 -3.55 40.05
N ASN A 105 13.28 -3.13 38.78
CA ASN A 105 14.33 -2.32 38.17
C ASN A 105 14.01 -0.81 38.17
N GLY A 106 12.94 -0.39 38.85
CA GLY A 106 12.63 1.02 39.11
C GLY A 106 11.89 1.75 37.98
N PHE A 107 11.31 1.03 37.03
CA PHE A 107 10.49 1.62 35.97
C PHE A 107 9.09 1.98 36.49
N THR A 108 8.54 3.08 35.99
CA THR A 108 7.12 3.40 36.13
C THR A 108 6.35 2.60 35.09
N VAL A 109 5.58 1.60 35.53
CA VAL A 109 4.87 0.69 34.63
C VAL A 109 3.46 1.19 34.35
N HIS A 110 3.14 1.39 33.07
CA HIS A 110 1.77 1.63 32.60
C HIS A 110 1.19 0.36 31.98
N THR A 111 -0.08 0.09 32.28
CA THR A 111 -0.82 -1.05 31.74
C THR A 111 -1.99 -0.57 30.89
N LEU A 112 -2.10 -1.14 29.69
CA LEU A 112 -3.23 -0.91 28.79
C LEU A 112 -4.51 -1.58 29.33
N PRO A 113 -5.70 -1.13 28.88
CA PRO A 113 -6.94 -1.86 29.08
C PRO A 113 -6.80 -3.35 28.72
N LYS A 114 -7.50 -4.20 29.47
CA LYS A 114 -7.31 -5.66 29.40
C LYS A 114 -7.48 -6.26 28.00
N ASP A 115 -8.42 -5.72 27.24
CA ASP A 115 -8.81 -6.19 25.91
C ASP A 115 -8.22 -5.31 24.78
N LEU A 116 -7.20 -4.48 25.09
CA LEU A 116 -6.49 -3.65 24.13
C LEU A 116 -5.04 -4.15 23.98
N PRO A 117 -4.77 -5.05 23.03
CA PRO A 117 -3.47 -5.70 22.88
C PRO A 117 -2.41 -4.74 22.31
N PHE A 118 -1.18 -4.94 22.78
CA PHE A 118 0.03 -4.23 22.37
C PHE A 118 1.24 -5.10 22.75
N GLU A 119 2.14 -5.38 21.80
CA GLU A 119 3.22 -6.36 22.00
C GLU A 119 4.62 -5.73 22.04
N GLY A 120 4.70 -4.55 22.65
CA GLY A 120 5.95 -3.95 23.13
C GLY A 120 6.88 -3.46 22.03
N ALA A 121 8.19 -3.53 22.29
CA ALA A 121 9.22 -3.09 21.34
C ALA A 121 9.35 -3.98 20.10
N GLY A 122 8.65 -5.12 20.06
CA GLY A 122 8.47 -5.89 18.82
C GLY A 122 7.55 -5.18 17.82
N ASP A 123 6.54 -4.47 18.31
CA ASP A 123 5.59 -3.72 17.48
C ASP A 123 5.82 -2.20 17.51
N ALA A 124 6.62 -1.68 18.43
CA ALA A 124 6.90 -0.25 18.50
C ALA A 124 8.40 0.04 18.60
N LEU A 125 8.95 0.65 17.56
CA LEU A 125 10.39 0.90 17.41
C LEU A 125 10.70 2.38 17.43
N LEU A 126 11.56 2.78 18.36
CA LEU A 126 12.07 4.15 18.42
C LEU A 126 12.96 4.45 17.22
N ASP A 127 12.78 5.63 16.65
CA ASP A 127 13.82 6.23 15.84
C ASP A 127 15.13 6.33 16.65
N ARG A 128 16.28 5.97 16.07
CA ARG A 128 17.53 5.91 16.83
C ARG A 128 18.06 7.28 17.27
N GLU A 129 17.60 8.35 16.62
CA GLU A 129 17.85 9.73 17.04
C GLU A 129 16.78 10.21 18.04
N GLY A 130 15.84 9.36 18.48
CA GLY A 130 14.85 9.69 19.51
C GLY A 130 13.80 10.72 19.08
N ARG A 131 13.58 10.90 17.77
CA ARG A 131 12.67 11.93 17.23
C ARG A 131 11.19 11.55 17.39
N TRP A 132 10.87 10.28 17.15
CA TRP A 132 9.51 9.74 17.19
C TRP A 132 9.53 8.22 17.40
N LEU A 133 8.35 7.65 17.63
CA LEU A 133 8.10 6.22 17.75
C LEU A 133 7.36 5.72 16.50
N TRP A 134 7.87 4.66 15.87
CA TRP A 134 7.17 3.91 14.84
C TRP A 134 6.35 2.80 15.51
N ALA A 135 5.03 2.76 15.32
CA ALA A 135 4.15 1.77 15.92
C ALA A 135 3.39 0.97 14.86
N GLY A 136 3.59 -0.34 14.86
CA GLY A 136 2.96 -1.31 13.97
C GLY A 136 1.59 -1.74 14.46
N TYR A 137 0.64 -1.90 13.55
CA TYR A 137 -0.66 -2.51 13.82
C TYR A 137 -1.11 -3.39 12.65
N GLY A 138 -2.07 -4.28 12.91
CA GLY A 138 -2.72 -5.10 11.87
C GLY A 138 -2.91 -6.56 12.28
N PHE A 139 -1.94 -7.14 12.98
CA PHE A 139 -1.98 -8.55 13.42
C PHE A 139 -1.98 -8.72 14.94
N ARG A 140 -1.17 -7.95 15.66
CA ARG A 140 -0.95 -8.12 17.11
C ARG A 140 -1.38 -6.90 17.91
N SER A 141 -0.67 -5.79 17.77
CA SER A 141 -1.01 -4.53 18.43
C SER A 141 -2.22 -3.86 17.76
N GLU A 142 -3.15 -3.36 18.58
CA GLU A 142 -4.31 -2.59 18.11
C GLU A 142 -3.94 -1.13 17.86
N LEU A 143 -4.52 -0.52 16.81
CA LEU A 143 -4.31 0.89 16.47
C LEU A 143 -4.67 1.82 17.64
N ASP A 144 -5.71 1.47 18.40
CA ASP A 144 -6.19 2.23 19.55
C ASP A 144 -5.22 2.23 20.75
N SER A 145 -4.16 1.42 20.73
CA SER A 145 -3.10 1.46 21.75
C SER A 145 -2.15 2.63 21.55
N HIS A 146 -1.95 3.10 20.32
CA HIS A 146 -0.94 4.09 19.98
C HIS A 146 -1.14 5.47 20.65
N PRO A 147 -2.37 6.00 20.83
CA PRO A 147 -2.59 7.24 21.58
C PRO A 147 -2.17 7.13 23.06
N TYR A 148 -2.28 5.94 23.65
CA TYR A 148 -1.76 5.69 25.00
C TYR A 148 -0.24 5.73 25.03
N LEU A 149 0.44 5.15 24.02
CA LEU A 149 1.89 5.23 23.87
C LEU A 149 2.36 6.69 23.77
N ALA A 150 1.73 7.48 22.89
CA ALA A 150 2.06 8.89 22.71
C ALA A 150 1.93 9.66 24.02
N LYS A 151 0.84 9.45 24.77
CA LYS A 151 0.55 10.13 26.03
C LYS A 151 1.47 9.72 27.18
N TRP A 152 1.72 8.43 27.35
CA TRP A 152 2.49 7.92 28.49
C TRP A 152 3.99 8.05 28.32
N LEU A 153 4.48 8.01 27.08
CA LEU A 153 5.90 8.15 26.75
C LEU A 153 6.28 9.56 26.29
N ASP A 154 5.31 10.47 26.19
CA ASP A 154 5.46 11.86 25.71
C ASP A 154 6.24 11.97 24.38
N ILE A 155 5.83 11.19 23.37
CA ILE A 155 6.52 11.11 22.08
C ILE A 155 5.53 11.16 20.90
N GLU A 156 5.98 11.68 19.74
CA GLU A 156 5.24 11.55 18.49
C GLU A 156 5.17 10.07 18.07
N VAL A 157 3.97 9.57 17.77
CA VAL A 157 3.75 8.17 17.34
C VAL A 157 3.25 8.13 15.90
N LEU A 158 4.01 7.44 15.04
CA LEU A 158 3.72 7.22 13.63
C LEU A 158 3.22 5.79 13.42
N SER A 159 1.98 5.65 12.95
CA SER A 159 1.32 4.34 12.80
C SER A 159 1.63 3.72 11.43
N LEU A 160 2.10 2.47 11.43
CA LEU A 160 2.40 1.68 10.24
C LEU A 160 1.55 0.41 10.23
N ARG A 161 0.84 0.18 9.11
CA ARG A 161 0.00 -1.01 8.94
C ARG A 161 0.81 -2.16 8.35
N LEU A 162 0.84 -3.28 9.07
CA LEU A 162 1.41 -4.54 8.62
C LEU A 162 0.39 -5.31 7.78
N MET A 163 0.84 -5.90 6.67
CA MET A 163 -0.04 -6.51 5.68
C MET A 163 0.32 -7.95 5.31
N ASP A 164 1.50 -8.41 5.70
CA ASP A 164 1.99 -9.76 5.45
C ASP A 164 2.07 -10.52 6.79
N GLU A 165 1.29 -11.60 6.92
CA GLU A 165 1.22 -12.40 8.15
C GLU A 165 2.58 -13.02 8.53
N ARG A 166 3.49 -13.18 7.57
CA ARG A 166 4.87 -13.62 7.85
C ARG A 166 5.64 -12.56 8.66
N PHE A 167 5.28 -11.30 8.51
CA PHE A 167 5.91 -10.16 9.19
C PHE A 167 4.92 -9.54 10.19
N TYR A 168 4.46 -10.37 11.13
CA TYR A 168 3.35 -10.05 12.05
C TYR A 168 3.70 -9.05 13.15
N HIS A 169 5.00 -8.85 13.42
CA HIS A 169 5.53 -7.80 14.28
C HIS A 169 6.35 -6.80 13.47
N LEU A 170 6.32 -5.53 13.86
CA LEU A 170 7.04 -4.47 13.16
C LEU A 170 8.55 -4.76 13.05
N ASP A 171 9.18 -5.28 14.11
CA ASP A 171 10.61 -5.58 14.18
C ASP A 171 11.08 -6.73 13.27
N THR A 172 10.15 -7.46 12.64
CA THR A 172 10.49 -8.51 11.67
C THR A 172 10.76 -7.96 10.27
N CYS A 173 10.26 -6.75 9.97
CA CYS A 173 10.34 -6.12 8.66
C CYS A 173 10.79 -4.65 8.69
N PHE A 174 11.09 -4.10 9.88
CA PHE A 174 11.49 -2.71 10.08
C PHE A 174 12.54 -2.58 11.19
N CYS A 175 13.60 -1.82 10.92
CA CYS A 175 14.71 -1.64 11.86
C CYS A 175 15.34 -0.25 11.72
N PRO A 176 14.97 0.70 12.59
CA PRO A 176 15.69 1.96 12.70
C PRO A 176 17.14 1.73 13.13
N LEU A 177 18.07 2.36 12.42
CA LEU A 177 19.51 2.26 12.64
C LEU A 177 20.08 3.62 13.04
N SER A 178 21.27 3.59 13.66
CA SER A 178 22.00 4.79 14.05
C SER A 178 22.26 5.72 12.85
N ASP A 179 22.43 7.02 13.13
CA ASP A 179 22.56 8.07 12.11
C ASP A 179 21.35 8.20 11.16
N GLY A 180 20.17 7.79 11.62
CA GLY A 180 18.89 7.95 10.93
C GLY A 180 18.71 7.06 9.70
N TYR A 181 19.53 6.01 9.57
CA TYR A 181 19.33 4.97 8.55
C TYR A 181 18.13 4.09 8.91
N LEU A 182 17.49 3.51 7.90
CA LEU A 182 16.38 2.58 8.08
C LEU A 182 16.60 1.34 7.22
N LEU A 183 16.62 0.18 7.86
CA LEU A 183 16.57 -1.13 7.20
C LEU A 183 15.13 -1.65 7.25
N TYR A 184 14.49 -1.84 6.10
CA TYR A 184 13.09 -2.29 6.07
C TYR A 184 12.72 -3.05 4.79
N TYR A 185 11.66 -3.84 4.87
CA TYR A 185 11.06 -4.59 3.77
C TYR A 185 9.74 -3.93 3.32
N PRO A 186 9.73 -3.11 2.24
CA PRO A 186 8.56 -2.34 1.82
C PRO A 186 7.27 -3.15 1.56
N PRO A 187 7.31 -4.38 1.01
CA PRO A 187 6.10 -5.17 0.76
C PRO A 187 5.36 -5.64 2.02
N ALA A 188 5.95 -5.56 3.23
CA ALA A 188 5.23 -5.85 4.47
C ALA A 188 4.21 -4.77 4.86
N PHE A 189 4.24 -3.61 4.19
CA PHE A 189 3.44 -2.43 4.52
C PHE A 189 2.44 -2.09 3.41
N ASP A 190 1.33 -1.45 3.79
CA ASP A 190 0.41 -0.86 2.80
C ASP A 190 1.01 0.38 2.12
N SER A 191 0.31 0.90 1.11
CA SER A 191 0.73 2.08 0.35
C SER A 191 0.81 3.34 1.21
N TYR A 192 -0.12 3.53 2.15
CA TYR A 192 -0.11 4.65 3.09
C TYR A 192 1.14 4.63 3.98
N SER A 193 1.44 3.47 4.59
CA SER A 193 2.56 3.28 5.49
C SER A 193 3.90 3.43 4.77
N ASN A 194 4.02 2.88 3.56
CA ASN A 194 5.19 3.11 2.71
C ASN A 194 5.38 4.60 2.43
N ARG A 195 4.34 5.33 2.01
CA ARG A 195 4.43 6.77 1.76
C ARG A 195 4.85 7.54 3.03
N LEU A 196 4.34 7.17 4.19
CA LEU A 196 4.73 7.77 5.47
C LEU A 196 6.23 7.58 5.75
N ILE A 197 6.75 6.37 5.54
CA ILE A 197 8.18 6.07 5.67
C ILE A 197 9.00 6.93 4.70
N GLU A 198 8.58 7.01 3.44
CA GLU A 198 9.29 7.75 2.38
C GLU A 198 9.31 9.27 2.62
N MET A 199 8.25 9.82 3.21
CA MET A 199 8.18 11.24 3.60
C MET A 199 9.09 11.56 4.80
N ARG A 200 9.28 10.61 5.72
CA ARG A 200 10.03 10.81 6.98
C ARG A 200 11.50 10.41 6.86
N VAL A 201 11.85 9.45 6.01
CA VAL A 201 13.21 8.94 5.83
C VAL A 201 13.70 9.22 4.40
N PRO A 202 14.76 10.05 4.23
CA PRO A 202 15.33 10.35 2.93
C PRO A 202 15.78 9.10 2.18
N GLU A 203 15.69 9.11 0.85
CA GLU A 203 16.08 7.98 -0.02
C GLU A 203 17.50 7.46 0.27
N ALA A 204 18.47 8.37 0.44
CA ALA A 204 19.86 8.01 0.74
C ALA A 204 20.06 7.28 2.08
N LYS A 205 19.06 7.32 2.98
CA LYS A 205 19.07 6.63 4.27
C LYS A 205 18.16 5.40 4.32
N ARG A 206 17.42 5.11 3.24
CA ARG A 206 16.55 3.95 3.12
C ARG A 206 17.31 2.75 2.56
N ILE A 207 17.38 1.67 3.33
CA ILE A 207 18.00 0.41 2.95
C ILE A 207 16.88 -0.61 2.77
N VAL A 208 16.39 -0.67 1.53
CA VAL A 208 15.39 -1.66 1.12
C VAL A 208 16.00 -3.05 1.17
N VAL A 209 15.35 -3.94 1.92
CA VAL A 209 15.67 -5.37 2.02
C VAL A 209 14.87 -6.11 0.95
N GLU A 210 15.49 -7.07 0.27
CA GLU A 210 14.81 -7.93 -0.69
C GLU A 210 14.19 -9.15 0.02
N GLU A 211 13.18 -9.78 -0.60
CA GLU A 211 12.44 -10.89 0.04
C GLU A 211 13.35 -12.03 0.58
N PRO A 212 14.41 -12.48 -0.12
CA PRO A 212 15.30 -13.52 0.40
C PRO A 212 16.00 -13.17 1.72
N ASP A 213 16.32 -11.89 1.94
CA ASP A 213 16.89 -11.40 3.19
C ASP A 213 15.81 -11.18 4.25
N ALA A 214 14.63 -10.69 3.83
CA ALA A 214 13.50 -10.45 4.73
C ALA A 214 13.04 -11.75 5.41
N VAL A 215 12.86 -12.84 4.65
CA VAL A 215 12.46 -14.15 5.21
C VAL A 215 13.53 -14.81 6.08
N ASN A 216 14.79 -14.37 5.97
CA ASN A 216 15.87 -14.76 6.87
C ASN A 216 15.99 -13.86 8.12
N PHE A 217 15.00 -12.98 8.32
CA PHE A 217 14.91 -12.05 9.45
C PHE A 217 16.05 -11.01 9.47
N ALA A 218 16.49 -10.54 8.30
CA ALA A 218 17.53 -9.51 8.21
C ALA A 218 17.13 -8.18 8.89
N CYS A 219 15.83 -7.82 8.87
CA CYS A 219 15.32 -6.65 9.59
C CYS A 219 15.24 -6.87 11.10
N ASN A 220 15.20 -8.12 11.59
CA ASN A 220 15.15 -8.43 13.01
C ASN A 220 16.54 -8.38 13.64
N ALA A 221 17.17 -7.21 13.52
CA ALA A 221 18.55 -6.97 13.88
C ALA A 221 18.69 -6.09 15.12
N VAL A 222 19.72 -6.36 15.91
CA VAL A 222 20.11 -5.54 17.05
C VAL A 222 21.14 -4.51 16.58
N ASN A 223 20.80 -3.23 16.69
CA ASN A 223 21.74 -2.14 16.42
C ASN A 223 22.33 -1.58 17.72
N VAL A 224 23.65 -1.61 17.82
CA VAL A 224 24.44 -0.93 18.85
C VAL A 224 25.46 -0.06 18.12
N ASP A 225 25.21 1.25 18.10
CA ASP A 225 25.99 2.24 17.35
C ASP A 225 26.18 1.82 15.88
N ARG A 226 27.42 1.55 15.46
CA ARG A 226 27.76 1.11 14.10
C ARG A 226 27.82 -0.40 13.92
N THR A 227 27.39 -1.17 14.91
CA THR A 227 27.32 -2.63 14.84
C THR A 227 25.88 -3.09 14.65
N ILE A 228 25.68 -4.01 13.71
CA ILE A 228 24.39 -4.67 13.45
C ILE A 228 24.58 -6.16 13.66
N ILE A 229 23.83 -6.74 14.60
CA ILE A 229 23.85 -8.18 14.90
C ILE A 229 22.54 -8.79 14.38
N LEU A 230 22.63 -9.77 13.49
CA LEU A 230 21.47 -10.39 12.83
C LEU A 230 21.68 -11.90 12.61
N ASN A 231 20.63 -12.59 12.18
CA ASN A 231 20.68 -14.02 11.88
C ASN A 231 21.56 -14.33 10.67
N GLN A 232 21.14 -13.85 9.50
CA GLN A 232 21.82 -14.05 8.22
C GLN A 232 21.48 -12.90 7.27
N ALA A 233 22.45 -12.49 6.45
CA ALA A 233 22.27 -11.51 5.39
C ALA A 233 23.02 -11.92 4.12
N SER A 234 22.44 -11.61 2.96
CA SER A 234 23.07 -11.80 1.65
C SER A 234 24.35 -10.98 1.52
N ASP A 235 25.24 -11.41 0.63
CA ASP A 235 26.47 -10.67 0.37
C ASP A 235 26.20 -9.27 -0.17
N GLU A 236 25.13 -9.09 -0.94
CA GLU A 236 24.69 -7.78 -1.42
C GLU A 236 24.25 -6.87 -0.27
N LEU A 237 23.41 -7.37 0.64
CA LEU A 237 22.97 -6.59 1.80
C LEU A 237 24.14 -6.24 2.73
N LYS A 238 25.05 -7.20 2.96
CA LYS A 238 26.28 -6.95 3.74
C LYS A 238 27.15 -5.87 3.11
N GLN A 239 27.35 -5.91 1.79
CA GLN A 239 28.11 -4.88 1.07
C GLN A 239 27.47 -3.50 1.20
N ARG A 240 26.15 -3.41 1.05
CA ARG A 240 25.41 -2.14 1.20
C ARG A 240 25.54 -1.56 2.60
N LEU A 241 25.37 -2.38 3.64
CA LEU A 241 25.52 -1.97 5.05
C LEU A 241 26.97 -1.56 5.37
N THR A 242 27.95 -2.31 4.89
CA THR A 242 29.38 -2.01 5.12
C THR A 242 29.80 -0.72 4.40
N ALA A 243 29.29 -0.47 3.19
CA ALA A 243 29.62 0.73 2.41
C ALA A 243 29.21 2.03 3.11
N ILE A 244 28.14 2.00 3.91
CA ILE A 244 27.66 3.15 4.70
C ILE A 244 28.23 3.16 6.14
N GLY A 245 29.14 2.25 6.45
CA GLY A 245 29.92 2.24 7.69
C GLY A 245 29.33 1.41 8.84
N PHE A 246 28.42 0.46 8.57
CA PHE A 246 28.01 -0.52 9.57
C PHE A 246 28.87 -1.79 9.52
N GLN A 247 29.23 -2.31 10.69
CA GLN A 247 29.79 -3.65 10.83
C GLN A 247 28.64 -4.65 11.01
N VAL A 248 28.56 -5.64 10.13
CA VAL A 248 27.55 -6.71 10.21
C VAL A 248 28.14 -7.93 10.91
N ILE A 249 27.47 -8.41 11.95
CA ILE A 249 27.81 -9.63 12.68
C ILE A 249 26.67 -10.64 12.52
N GLU A 250 26.96 -11.75 11.85
CA GLU A 250 26.02 -12.84 11.66
C GLU A 250 26.14 -13.86 12.81
N THR A 251 25.02 -14.18 13.45
CA THR A 251 24.93 -15.26 14.44
C THR A 251 23.72 -16.13 14.13
N PRO A 252 23.90 -17.46 13.91
CA PRO A 252 22.79 -18.32 13.54
C PRO A 252 21.75 -18.37 14.67
N LEU A 253 20.49 -18.12 14.33
CA LEU A 253 19.35 -18.13 15.25
C LEU A 253 18.20 -18.99 14.72
N THR A 254 18.52 -19.98 13.88
CA THR A 254 17.55 -20.79 13.14
C THR A 254 16.55 -21.53 14.02
N GLU A 255 16.90 -21.89 15.27
CA GLU A 255 15.97 -22.53 16.19
C GLU A 255 14.90 -21.57 16.71
N PHE A 256 15.19 -20.27 16.76
CA PHE A 256 14.23 -19.22 17.13
C PHE A 256 13.39 -18.77 15.94
N LEU A 257 13.92 -18.86 14.71
CA LEU A 257 13.14 -18.64 13.48
C LEU A 257 11.94 -19.60 13.39
N LYS A 258 12.04 -20.81 13.94
CA LYS A 258 10.92 -21.78 14.02
C LYS A 258 9.73 -21.26 14.83
N ALA A 259 9.96 -20.33 15.77
CA ALA A 259 8.93 -19.65 16.54
C ALA A 259 8.57 -18.27 15.95
N GLY A 260 9.22 -17.85 14.86
CA GLY A 260 8.99 -16.55 14.21
C GLY A 260 9.80 -15.38 14.81
N GLY A 261 10.90 -15.64 15.52
CA GLY A 261 11.76 -14.59 16.08
C GLY A 261 13.24 -14.77 15.78
N ALA A 262 14.00 -13.67 15.83
CA ALA A 262 15.47 -13.70 15.67
C ALA A 262 16.17 -12.76 16.68
N ALA A 263 17.22 -12.05 16.25
CA ALA A 263 18.13 -11.36 17.17
C ALA A 263 17.43 -10.25 17.94
N LYS A 264 16.66 -9.39 17.26
CA LYS A 264 15.94 -8.28 17.90
C LYS A 264 14.86 -8.80 18.84
N CYS A 265 14.07 -9.81 18.44
CA CYS A 265 13.01 -10.36 19.30
C CYS A 265 13.54 -10.88 20.64
N LEU A 266 14.75 -11.44 20.66
CA LEU A 266 15.40 -11.98 21.86
C LEU A 266 15.95 -10.90 22.81
N THR A 267 15.84 -9.61 22.45
CA THR A 267 16.44 -8.49 23.18
C THR A 267 15.49 -7.32 23.35
N LEU A 268 15.45 -6.72 24.54
CA LEU A 268 14.80 -5.44 24.77
C LEU A 268 15.82 -4.42 25.24
N ARG A 269 15.99 -3.31 24.51
CA ARG A 269 16.82 -2.20 24.97
C ARG A 269 16.07 -1.43 26.06
N VAL A 270 16.63 -1.34 27.25
CA VAL A 270 16.00 -0.69 28.42
C VAL A 270 16.62 0.66 28.77
N THR A 271 17.62 1.09 28.00
CA THR A 271 18.23 2.42 28.08
C THR A 271 17.98 3.17 26.78
N GLU A 272 16.84 3.84 26.72
CA GLU A 272 16.44 4.72 25.63
C GLU A 272 16.22 6.13 26.19
N SER A 273 16.65 7.16 25.46
CA SER A 273 16.60 8.54 25.91
C SER A 273 15.72 9.38 24.99
N LEU A 274 14.97 10.31 25.55
CA LEU A 274 14.16 11.25 24.80
C LEU A 274 15.02 12.43 24.31
N ILE A 275 14.74 12.94 23.11
CA ILE A 275 15.16 14.30 22.76
C ILE A 275 14.01 15.26 23.15
N PRO A 276 14.25 16.29 24.00
CA PRO A 276 13.20 17.17 24.55
C PRO A 276 12.40 18.03 23.54
N LEU A 277 12.65 17.89 22.23
CA LEU A 277 12.10 18.77 21.20
C LEU A 277 10.73 18.32 20.67
N HIS A 278 10.31 17.08 20.95
CA HIS A 278 9.06 16.51 20.43
C HIS A 278 8.21 15.99 21.60
N HIS A 279 6.98 16.51 21.71
CA HIS A 279 5.99 16.11 22.71
C HIS A 279 4.98 15.12 22.15
N ALA A 280 4.16 14.53 23.02
CA ALA A 280 3.05 13.65 22.69
C ALA A 280 2.22 14.17 21.51
N ALA A 281 2.28 13.45 20.39
CA ALA A 281 1.42 13.69 19.24
C ALA A 281 1.07 12.33 18.62
N ALA A 282 -0.22 12.03 18.54
CA ALA A 282 -0.72 10.89 17.77
C ALA A 282 -1.48 11.44 16.57
N THR A 283 -1.19 10.93 15.37
CA THR A 283 -1.93 11.29 14.15
C THR A 283 -3.29 10.60 14.05
N ILE A 284 -3.65 9.78 15.05
CA ILE A 284 -4.85 8.96 15.04
C ILE A 284 -6.07 9.83 15.31
N GLU A 285 -7.06 9.67 14.44
CA GLU A 285 -8.38 10.25 14.61
C GLU A 285 -9.37 9.17 15.03
N SER A 286 -10.32 9.54 15.88
CA SER A 286 -11.48 8.70 16.22
C SER A 286 -12.78 9.46 16.00
N ARG A 287 -13.77 8.83 15.37
CA ARG A 287 -15.12 9.37 15.15
C ARG A 287 -16.16 8.34 15.54
N VAL A 288 -17.31 8.77 16.06
CA VAL A 288 -18.42 7.84 16.37
C VAL A 288 -19.51 7.96 15.33
N LEU A 289 -19.84 6.84 14.72
CA LEU A 289 -20.90 6.73 13.72
C LEU A 289 -22.04 5.85 14.25
N VAL A 290 -23.25 6.18 13.80
CA VAL A 290 -24.48 5.46 14.11
C VAL A 290 -24.93 4.73 12.84
N LEU A 291 -25.19 3.43 12.97
CA LEU A 291 -25.81 2.60 11.94
C LEU A 291 -27.20 2.17 12.40
N GLU A 292 -28.17 2.26 11.50
CA GLU A 292 -29.55 1.81 11.73
C GLU A 292 -30.06 0.96 10.55
N GLY A 293 -30.75 -0.13 10.87
CA GLY A 293 -31.39 -1.02 9.89
C GLY A 293 -31.50 -2.46 10.39
N HIS A 294 -31.71 -3.42 9.50
CA HIS A 294 -31.61 -4.86 9.84
C HIS A 294 -30.13 -5.30 9.93
N LEU A 295 -29.42 -4.82 10.95
CA LEU A 295 -27.95 -4.93 11.09
C LEU A 295 -27.42 -6.37 11.04
N LEU A 296 -28.12 -7.30 11.70
CA LEU A 296 -27.74 -8.73 11.77
C LEU A 296 -28.22 -9.51 10.54
N ASP A 297 -29.50 -9.37 10.17
CA ASP A 297 -30.13 -10.20 9.13
C ASP A 297 -29.63 -9.92 7.71
N SER A 298 -29.21 -8.67 7.46
CA SER A 298 -28.67 -8.22 6.17
C SER A 298 -27.14 -8.26 6.11
N GLY A 299 -26.47 -8.55 7.23
CA GLY A 299 -25.01 -8.45 7.35
C GLY A 299 -24.46 -7.03 7.17
N LEU A 300 -25.30 -5.99 7.32
CA LEU A 300 -24.86 -4.59 7.21
C LEU A 300 -23.77 -4.24 8.24
N MET A 301 -23.91 -4.75 9.47
CA MET A 301 -22.90 -4.57 10.51
C MET A 301 -21.55 -5.15 10.06
N ASN A 302 -21.52 -6.42 9.67
CA ASN A 302 -20.28 -7.09 9.26
C ASN A 302 -19.62 -6.36 8.08
N ARG A 303 -20.40 -5.98 7.06
CA ARG A 303 -19.87 -5.22 5.91
C ARG A 303 -19.24 -3.89 6.30
N ALA A 304 -19.79 -3.20 7.31
CA ALA A 304 -19.26 -1.94 7.83
C ALA A 304 -17.97 -2.15 8.63
N LEU A 305 -17.93 -3.17 9.49
CA LEU A 305 -16.73 -3.53 10.26
C LEU A 305 -15.58 -3.98 9.34
N ASP A 306 -15.87 -4.84 8.37
CA ASP A 306 -14.92 -5.27 7.35
C ASP A 306 -14.38 -4.07 6.57
N LEU A 307 -15.24 -3.09 6.26
CA LEU A 307 -14.84 -1.88 5.57
C LEU A 307 -13.81 -1.07 6.36
N ILE A 308 -14.03 -0.91 7.66
CA ILE A 308 -13.13 -0.16 8.54
C ILE A 308 -11.76 -0.86 8.58
N SER A 309 -11.75 -2.17 8.83
CA SER A 309 -10.52 -2.95 8.91
C SER A 309 -9.77 -3.00 7.58
N GLU A 310 -10.45 -3.28 6.46
CA GLU A 310 -9.84 -3.28 5.12
C GLU A 310 -9.29 -1.90 4.74
N GLY A 311 -10.02 -0.83 5.09
CA GLY A 311 -9.61 0.56 4.90
C GLY A 311 -8.41 1.01 5.73
N GLY A 312 -7.93 0.17 6.65
CA GLY A 312 -6.76 0.45 7.49
C GLY A 312 -7.08 1.15 8.80
N GLY A 313 -8.35 1.23 9.17
CA GLY A 313 -8.77 1.66 10.50
C GLY A 313 -8.95 0.50 11.47
N SER A 314 -9.35 0.84 12.69
CA SER A 314 -9.84 -0.09 13.72
C SER A 314 -11.19 0.39 14.23
N PHE A 315 -11.91 -0.45 14.96
CA PHE A 315 -13.25 -0.12 15.46
C PHE A 315 -13.51 -0.65 16.87
N GLN A 316 -14.42 0.04 17.55
CA GLN A 316 -15.01 -0.41 18.81
C GLN A 316 -16.52 -0.19 18.77
N VAL A 317 -17.30 -1.27 18.92
CA VAL A 317 -18.76 -1.18 19.05
C VAL A 317 -19.07 -0.71 20.48
N LEU A 318 -19.62 0.50 20.62
CA LEU A 318 -19.91 1.12 21.91
C LEU A 318 -21.23 0.61 22.50
N ASN A 319 -22.24 0.49 21.66
CA ASN A 319 -23.54 -0.07 22.03
C ASN A 319 -24.21 -0.75 20.83
N PHE A 320 -25.12 -1.67 21.13
CA PHE A 320 -25.96 -2.35 20.14
C PHE A 320 -27.36 -2.54 20.73
N HIS A 321 -28.35 -1.88 20.14
CA HIS A 321 -29.75 -2.02 20.53
C HIS A 321 -30.47 -2.89 19.50
N LEU A 322 -30.83 -4.10 19.94
CA LEU A 322 -31.56 -5.05 19.11
C LEU A 322 -33.03 -4.63 18.97
N GLY A 323 -33.56 -4.70 17.75
CA GLY A 323 -34.98 -4.47 17.49
C GLY A 323 -35.89 -5.47 18.23
N GLU A 324 -37.06 -5.02 18.68
CA GLU A 324 -38.00 -5.84 19.48
C GLU A 324 -38.51 -7.08 18.75
N GLN A 325 -38.69 -6.97 17.43
CA GLN A 325 -39.20 -8.03 16.57
C GLN A 325 -38.28 -8.20 15.36
N LYS A 326 -38.43 -9.31 14.62
CA LYS A 326 -37.63 -9.57 13.41
C LYS A 326 -37.69 -8.45 12.36
N GLN A 327 -38.80 -7.72 12.29
CA GLN A 327 -39.01 -6.60 11.35
C GLN A 327 -38.67 -5.23 11.97
N SER A 328 -38.21 -5.20 13.23
CA SER A 328 -37.75 -3.97 13.87
C SER A 328 -36.32 -3.65 13.44
N THR A 329 -36.00 -2.37 13.28
CA THR A 329 -34.63 -1.92 13.04
C THR A 329 -33.80 -2.08 14.31
N SER A 330 -32.53 -2.43 14.14
CA SER A 330 -31.52 -2.39 15.20
C SER A 330 -30.64 -1.16 14.99
N THR A 331 -30.10 -0.62 16.08
CA THR A 331 -29.17 0.51 16.05
C THR A 331 -27.86 0.15 16.71
N ALA A 332 -26.75 0.68 16.19
CA ALA A 332 -25.44 0.49 16.80
C ALA A 332 -24.59 1.75 16.68
N GLU A 333 -23.89 2.06 17.76
CA GLU A 333 -22.84 3.08 17.77
C GLU A 333 -21.47 2.44 17.66
N ILE A 334 -20.70 2.87 16.67
CA ILE A 334 -19.37 2.34 16.37
C ILE A 334 -18.39 3.50 16.44
N ARG A 335 -17.41 3.40 17.33
CA ARG A 335 -16.22 4.26 17.29
C ARG A 335 -15.30 3.70 16.22
N VAL A 336 -15.00 4.52 15.23
CA VAL A 336 -14.04 4.24 14.16
C VAL A 336 -12.76 4.99 14.48
N SER A 337 -11.63 4.33 14.38
CA SER A 337 -10.30 4.92 14.53
C SER A 337 -9.48 4.74 13.27
N ALA A 338 -8.70 5.75 12.87
CA ALA A 338 -7.86 5.71 11.68
C ALA A 338 -6.48 6.32 11.96
N PRO A 339 -5.41 5.84 11.29
CA PRO A 339 -4.03 6.30 11.54
C PRO A 339 -3.77 7.75 11.11
N SER A 340 -4.66 8.33 10.30
CA SER A 340 -4.62 9.72 9.83
C SER A 340 -5.99 10.20 9.35
N HIS A 341 -6.10 11.52 9.16
CA HIS A 341 -7.25 12.17 8.56
C HIS A 341 -7.61 11.59 7.19
N ASP A 342 -6.64 11.47 6.27
CA ASP A 342 -6.86 10.92 4.92
C ASP A 342 -7.48 9.51 4.94
N VAL A 343 -7.08 8.67 5.89
CA VAL A 343 -7.63 7.31 6.04
C VAL A 343 -9.02 7.36 6.71
N MET A 344 -9.21 8.25 7.69
CA MET A 344 -10.52 8.48 8.32
C MET A 344 -11.56 8.90 7.28
N GLU A 345 -11.24 9.88 6.44
CA GLU A 345 -12.15 10.37 5.42
C GLU A 345 -12.52 9.29 4.41
N LYS A 346 -11.54 8.48 3.99
CA LYS A 346 -11.82 7.31 3.16
C LYS A 346 -12.83 6.38 3.81
N ILE A 347 -12.58 5.95 5.05
CA ILE A 347 -13.46 5.01 5.75
C ILE A 347 -14.85 5.61 5.94
N VAL A 348 -14.95 6.85 6.43
CA VAL A 348 -16.22 7.53 6.70
C VAL A 348 -17.02 7.72 5.41
N SER A 349 -16.40 8.14 4.31
CA SER A 349 -17.06 8.29 3.00
C SER A 349 -17.82 7.02 2.60
N GLN A 350 -17.22 5.85 2.86
CA GLN A 350 -17.83 4.59 2.48
C GLN A 350 -18.84 4.06 3.49
N LEU A 351 -18.64 4.35 4.78
CA LEU A 351 -19.64 4.07 5.80
C LEU A 351 -20.92 4.89 5.54
N ILE A 352 -20.78 6.13 5.07
CA ILE A 352 -21.90 6.97 4.63
C ILE A 352 -22.65 6.34 3.46
N ASP A 353 -21.96 5.69 2.52
CA ASP A 353 -22.60 4.91 1.46
C ASP A 353 -23.41 3.73 2.01
N LEU A 354 -22.93 3.10 3.09
CA LEU A 354 -23.67 2.05 3.81
C LEU A 354 -24.83 2.61 4.66
N GLY A 355 -24.97 3.94 4.74
CA GLY A 355 -26.01 4.62 5.48
C GLY A 355 -25.64 4.96 6.93
N ALA A 356 -24.35 4.89 7.29
CA ALA A 356 -23.87 5.39 8.57
C ALA A 356 -24.02 6.91 8.64
N VAL A 357 -24.38 7.42 9.82
CA VAL A 357 -24.52 8.85 10.08
C VAL A 357 -23.70 9.24 11.31
N PRO A 358 -23.09 10.43 11.34
CA PRO A 358 -22.49 10.96 12.56
C PRO A 358 -23.56 11.17 13.63
N ARG A 359 -23.15 11.24 14.90
CA ARG A 359 -24.08 11.53 16.00
C ARG A 359 -24.78 12.86 15.77
N PRO A 360 -26.06 13.02 16.18
CA PRO A 360 -26.81 14.27 16.02
C PRO A 360 -26.13 15.53 16.58
N GLN A 361 -25.26 15.36 17.59
CA GLN A 361 -24.50 16.43 18.25
C GLN A 361 -23.19 16.79 17.53
N GLU A 362 -22.73 15.94 16.61
CA GLU A 362 -21.47 16.10 15.84
C GLU A 362 -21.74 16.39 14.36
N VAL A 363 -22.99 16.65 13.98
CA VAL A 363 -23.31 17.00 12.59
C VAL A 363 -22.83 18.43 12.34
N CYS A 364 -21.77 18.58 11.55
CA CYS A 364 -21.25 19.85 11.05
C CYS A 364 -21.79 20.16 9.64
N ASP A 365 -21.73 21.43 9.25
CA ASP A 365 -21.99 21.84 7.87
C ASP A 365 -20.78 21.48 6.98
N ASN A 366 -21.04 21.22 5.69
CA ASN A 366 -19.99 20.89 4.73
C ASN A 366 -18.96 22.02 4.59
N PRO A 367 -17.66 21.72 4.66
CA PRO A 367 -16.65 22.67 4.22
C PRO A 367 -16.81 22.88 2.70
N LEU A 368 -16.82 24.16 2.31
CA LEU A 368 -16.95 24.60 0.93
C LEU A 368 -15.68 25.32 0.51
N GLU A 369 -15.07 24.86 -0.57
CA GLU A 369 -13.94 25.54 -1.20
C GLU A 369 -14.31 26.13 -2.55
N VAL A 370 -13.63 27.21 -2.93
CA VAL A 370 -13.90 27.92 -4.17
C VAL A 370 -13.02 27.37 -5.27
N VAL A 371 -13.63 27.04 -6.41
CA VAL A 371 -12.92 26.69 -7.63
C VAL A 371 -12.09 27.89 -8.10
N THR A 372 -10.77 27.71 -8.17
CA THR A 372 -9.81 28.76 -8.59
C THR A 372 -9.48 28.70 -10.08
N GLN A 373 -9.72 27.57 -10.75
CA GLN A 373 -9.42 27.32 -12.15
C GLN A 373 -10.58 26.57 -12.82
N ASP A 374 -10.97 27.02 -14.01
CA ASP A 374 -12.01 26.35 -14.80
C ASP A 374 -11.67 24.87 -15.05
N GLY A 375 -12.64 24.00 -14.84
CA GLY A 375 -12.50 22.58 -15.09
C GLY A 375 -11.65 21.82 -14.05
N VAL A 376 -11.35 22.42 -12.90
CA VAL A 376 -10.51 21.85 -11.82
C VAL A 376 -11.25 22.00 -10.48
N ALA A 377 -11.41 20.91 -9.75
CA ALA A 377 -11.98 20.93 -8.40
C ALA A 377 -10.92 21.32 -7.35
N PRO A 378 -11.32 21.89 -6.20
CA PRO A 378 -10.44 22.08 -5.06
C PRO A 378 -9.78 20.78 -4.58
N ASP A 379 -8.73 20.90 -3.78
CA ASP A 379 -8.15 19.72 -3.15
C ASP A 379 -9.18 19.06 -2.22
N ASP A 380 -9.16 17.73 -2.22
CA ASP A 380 -10.05 16.90 -1.42
C ASP A 380 -11.57 17.10 -1.68
N PHE A 381 -11.95 17.43 -2.91
CA PHE A 381 -13.36 17.43 -3.30
C PHE A 381 -14.02 16.05 -3.07
N TYR A 382 -15.29 16.08 -2.63
CA TYR A 382 -16.09 14.86 -2.51
C TYR A 382 -16.44 14.31 -3.89
N VAL A 383 -16.22 13.01 -4.09
CA VAL A 383 -16.55 12.30 -5.34
C VAL A 383 -17.93 11.70 -5.21
N THR A 384 -18.86 12.13 -6.07
CA THR A 384 -20.24 11.66 -6.04
C THR A 384 -20.37 10.20 -6.45
N THR A 385 -21.39 9.54 -5.92
CA THR A 385 -21.77 8.16 -6.29
C THR A 385 -23.03 8.14 -7.16
N ILE A 386 -23.51 6.95 -7.53
CA ILE A 386 -24.77 6.80 -8.25
C ILE A 386 -26.01 7.08 -7.36
N TYR A 387 -25.83 7.16 -6.04
CA TYR A 387 -26.94 7.15 -5.10
C TYR A 387 -27.47 8.55 -4.82
N PRO A 388 -28.78 8.70 -4.55
CA PRO A 388 -29.35 9.97 -4.09
C PRO A 388 -28.62 10.45 -2.84
N THR A 389 -28.04 11.64 -2.94
CA THR A 389 -27.20 12.22 -1.89
C THR A 389 -27.86 13.49 -1.35
N GLU A 390 -27.79 13.69 -0.05
CA GLU A 390 -28.13 14.95 0.61
C GLU A 390 -26.87 15.51 1.30
N VAL A 391 -26.73 16.82 1.23
CA VAL A 391 -25.59 17.55 1.80
C VAL A 391 -26.09 18.63 2.74
N ARG A 392 -25.33 18.94 3.79
CA ARG A 392 -25.75 19.87 4.83
C ARG A 392 -25.08 21.23 4.65
N VAL A 393 -25.90 22.25 4.42
CA VAL A 393 -25.47 23.62 4.19
C VAL A 393 -26.32 24.55 5.05
N ASN A 394 -25.69 25.42 5.84
CA ASN A 394 -26.36 26.34 6.77
C ASN A 394 -27.34 25.63 7.71
N CYS A 395 -26.92 24.52 8.31
CA CYS A 395 -27.71 23.63 9.14
C CYS A 395 -28.88 22.89 8.46
N GLU A 396 -29.11 23.04 7.15
CA GLU A 396 -30.20 22.40 6.41
C GLU A 396 -29.70 21.30 5.47
N TRP A 397 -30.46 20.20 5.37
CA TRP A 397 -30.18 19.12 4.42
C TRP A 397 -30.76 19.44 3.05
N VAL A 398 -29.89 19.57 2.06
CA VAL A 398 -30.23 19.91 0.67
C VAL A 398 -29.99 18.68 -0.21
N ARG A 399 -30.99 18.30 -1.00
CA ARG A 399 -30.87 17.18 -1.94
C ARG A 399 -30.05 17.58 -3.16
N VAL A 400 -29.08 16.74 -3.50
CA VAL A 400 -28.22 16.94 -4.68
C VAL A 400 -29.03 16.66 -5.95
N GLN A 401 -29.02 17.63 -6.86
CA GLN A 401 -29.63 17.52 -8.19
C GLN A 401 -28.63 16.97 -9.21
N ASN A 402 -29.16 16.42 -10.32
CA ASN A 402 -28.36 15.87 -11.43
C ASN A 402 -27.35 14.79 -11.01
N GLN A 403 -27.74 13.95 -10.04
CA GLN A 403 -26.88 12.92 -9.46
C GLN A 403 -26.27 12.01 -10.55
N ARG A 404 -24.94 11.91 -10.52
CA ARG A 404 -24.13 11.02 -11.35
C ARG A 404 -22.91 10.59 -10.53
N MET A 405 -22.35 9.41 -10.80
CA MET A 405 -21.03 9.06 -10.27
C MET A 405 -19.91 9.89 -10.89
N ASP A 406 -18.79 9.98 -10.18
CA ASP A 406 -17.54 10.58 -10.64
C ASP A 406 -17.63 12.09 -10.95
N GLY A 407 -18.50 12.78 -10.21
CA GLY A 407 -18.66 14.24 -10.22
C GLY A 407 -18.25 14.87 -8.89
N ALA A 408 -18.33 16.20 -8.85
CA ALA A 408 -18.20 17.04 -7.67
C ALA A 408 -19.55 17.71 -7.35
N ILE A 409 -19.79 18.06 -6.08
CA ILE A 409 -21.03 18.74 -5.67
C ILE A 409 -20.77 20.24 -5.56
N VAL A 410 -21.48 21.04 -6.35
CA VAL A 410 -21.45 22.50 -6.32
C VAL A 410 -22.64 23.04 -5.55
N VAL A 411 -22.38 23.99 -4.64
CA VAL A 411 -23.39 24.64 -3.80
C VAL A 411 -23.53 26.11 -4.19
N SER A 412 -24.71 26.47 -4.71
CA SER A 412 -25.05 27.83 -5.12
C SER A 412 -26.16 28.42 -4.25
N GLN A 413 -26.12 29.73 -4.04
CA GLN A 413 -27.21 30.47 -3.42
C GLN A 413 -28.09 31.04 -4.53
N THR A 414 -29.34 30.61 -4.61
CA THR A 414 -30.33 31.20 -5.52
C THR A 414 -31.32 32.05 -4.73
N PRO A 415 -32.12 32.90 -5.40
CA PRO A 415 -33.21 33.63 -4.75
C PRO A 415 -34.27 32.74 -4.08
N GLU A 416 -34.33 31.46 -4.49
CA GLU A 416 -35.33 30.47 -4.04
C GLU A 416 -34.79 29.57 -2.92
N GLY A 417 -33.48 29.64 -2.60
CA GLY A 417 -32.85 28.86 -1.54
C GLY A 417 -31.43 28.41 -1.89
N VAL A 418 -30.89 27.50 -1.08
CA VAL A 418 -29.62 26.82 -1.39
C VAL A 418 -29.88 25.69 -2.38
N VAL A 419 -29.08 25.62 -3.45
CA VAL A 419 -29.15 24.54 -4.45
C VAL A 419 -27.82 23.81 -4.50
N ALA A 420 -27.87 22.48 -4.35
CA ALA A 420 -26.74 21.59 -4.52
C ALA A 420 -26.87 20.80 -5.84
N GLU A 421 -25.86 20.85 -6.69
CA GLU A 421 -25.86 20.21 -8.01
C GLU A 421 -24.59 19.36 -8.21
N CYS A 422 -24.75 18.16 -8.75
CA CYS A 422 -23.64 17.33 -9.19
C CYS A 422 -23.14 17.80 -10.56
N LYS A 423 -21.87 18.20 -10.66
CA LYS A 423 -21.20 18.59 -11.91
C LYS A 423 -19.96 17.73 -12.17
N LEU A 424 -19.61 17.56 -13.43
CA LEU A 424 -18.34 16.92 -13.80
C LEU A 424 -17.18 17.90 -13.66
N LEU A 425 -15.97 17.38 -13.46
CA LEU A 425 -14.77 18.21 -13.26
C LEU A 425 -14.63 19.28 -14.34
N ARG A 426 -14.76 18.92 -15.62
CA ARG A 426 -14.65 19.84 -16.77
C ARG A 426 -15.71 20.94 -16.83
N ASP A 427 -16.83 20.77 -16.11
CA ASP A 427 -17.97 21.70 -16.13
C ASP A 427 -17.93 22.69 -14.95
N LEU A 428 -16.94 22.54 -14.05
CA LEU A 428 -16.69 23.47 -12.95
C LEU A 428 -16.16 24.81 -13.48
N ARG A 429 -16.66 25.91 -12.92
CA ARG A 429 -16.24 27.27 -13.27
C ARG A 429 -15.57 27.97 -12.10
N GLN A 430 -14.65 28.88 -12.39
CA GLN A 430 -14.05 29.74 -11.39
C GLN A 430 -15.14 30.47 -10.58
N GLY A 431 -15.06 30.37 -9.25
CA GLY A 431 -16.05 30.91 -8.32
C GLY A 431 -17.15 29.92 -7.90
N ASP A 432 -17.28 28.75 -8.53
CA ASP A 432 -18.14 27.67 -8.03
C ASP A 432 -17.67 27.25 -6.63
N ARG A 433 -18.60 27.07 -5.68
CA ARG A 433 -18.30 26.55 -4.34
C ARG A 433 -18.52 25.04 -4.33
N VAL A 434 -17.46 24.27 -4.14
CA VAL A 434 -17.48 22.81 -4.18
C VAL A 434 -17.35 22.26 -2.77
N ILE A 435 -18.07 21.17 -2.50
CA ILE A 435 -17.95 20.42 -1.24
C ILE A 435 -16.62 19.68 -1.20
N VAL A 436 -15.87 19.88 -0.12
CA VAL A 436 -14.66 19.13 0.22
C VAL A 436 -14.89 18.29 1.47
N GLY A 437 -14.03 17.31 1.72
CA GLY A 437 -14.15 16.38 2.84
C GLY A 437 -15.41 15.52 2.81
N VAL A 438 -15.74 14.95 3.96
CA VAL A 438 -16.83 13.95 4.11
C VAL A 438 -17.92 14.34 5.11
N GLU A 439 -17.78 15.49 5.75
CA GLU A 439 -18.71 15.98 6.77
C GLU A 439 -20.05 16.37 6.14
N GLY A 440 -21.16 16.32 6.88
CA GLY A 440 -22.45 16.82 6.38
C GLY A 440 -23.03 16.10 5.16
N ILE A 441 -22.54 14.91 4.77
CA ILE A 441 -23.05 14.14 3.61
C ILE A 441 -23.81 12.91 4.10
N ARG A 442 -24.96 12.61 3.49
CA ARG A 442 -25.67 11.34 3.70
C ARG A 442 -26.28 10.79 2.42
N THR A 443 -26.33 9.47 2.32
CA THR A 443 -27.05 8.80 1.22
C THR A 443 -28.47 8.45 1.64
N VAL A 444 -29.45 8.84 0.83
CA VAL A 444 -30.85 8.48 1.03
C VAL A 444 -31.15 7.27 0.15
N ARG A 445 -31.21 6.10 0.79
CA ARG A 445 -31.52 4.83 0.13
C ARG A 445 -32.77 4.23 0.77
N ASP A 446 -33.64 3.60 -0.03
CA ASP A 446 -34.75 2.81 0.50
C ASP A 446 -34.22 1.62 1.31
N THR A 447 -34.87 1.29 2.43
CA THR A 447 -34.49 0.23 3.37
C THR A 447 -34.20 -1.10 2.67
N ALA A 448 -35.04 -1.47 1.68
CA ALA A 448 -34.87 -2.68 0.87
C ALA A 448 -33.58 -2.72 0.02
N SER A 449 -33.03 -1.56 -0.37
CA SER A 449 -31.78 -1.48 -1.17
C SER A 449 -30.52 -1.56 -0.30
N ARG A 450 -30.60 -1.16 0.98
CA ARG A 450 -29.50 -1.32 1.96
C ARG A 450 -29.37 -2.77 2.42
N GLU A 451 -30.49 -3.47 2.47
CA GLU A 451 -30.66 -4.77 3.14
C GLU A 451 -30.68 -5.97 2.19
N GLN A 452 -30.39 -5.78 0.89
CA GLN A 452 -30.27 -6.90 -0.04
C GLN A 452 -29.22 -7.89 0.45
N ARG A 453 -29.69 -9.07 0.89
CA ARG A 453 -28.87 -10.26 1.04
C ARG A 453 -28.25 -10.56 -0.32
N THR A 454 -26.93 -10.70 -0.37
CA THR A 454 -26.23 -11.45 -1.41
C THR A 454 -26.58 -12.95 -1.27
N SER A 455 -27.86 -13.30 -1.43
CA SER A 455 -28.26 -14.67 -1.71
C SER A 455 -28.11 -14.91 -3.21
N ASN A 456 -26.85 -15.02 -3.63
CA ASN A 456 -26.35 -15.73 -4.79
C ASN A 456 -24.84 -15.48 -4.86
N ASP A 457 -24.06 -16.55 -4.78
CA ASP A 457 -22.68 -16.65 -5.27
C ASP A 457 -22.63 -16.27 -6.75
N LYS A 458 -22.67 -14.97 -7.00
CA LYS A 458 -22.12 -14.34 -8.19
C LYS A 458 -21.33 -13.15 -7.70
N GLU A 459 -20.18 -13.44 -7.11
CA GLU A 459 -19.03 -12.56 -7.28
C GLU A 459 -18.97 -12.20 -8.77
N PHE A 460 -19.19 -10.93 -9.06
CA PHE A 460 -18.85 -10.37 -10.35
C PHE A 460 -17.33 -10.22 -10.40
N GLY A 461 -16.65 -11.36 -10.54
CA GLY A 461 -15.22 -11.46 -10.81
C GLY A 461 -15.00 -11.48 -12.32
N PHE A 462 -14.15 -10.57 -12.81
CA PHE A 462 -13.49 -10.80 -14.09
C PHE A 462 -12.40 -11.87 -13.89
N MET A 463 -12.14 -12.68 -14.93
CA MET A 463 -11.09 -13.72 -15.00
C MET A 463 -11.44 -15.17 -14.58
N GLY A 464 -12.68 -15.60 -14.84
CA GLY A 464 -13.08 -17.01 -14.77
C GLY A 464 -13.18 -17.71 -16.13
N SER A 465 -12.14 -17.70 -16.96
CA SER A 465 -12.10 -18.58 -18.15
C SER A 465 -10.68 -18.80 -18.62
N GLY A 466 -10.11 -19.95 -18.26
CA GLY A 466 -8.91 -20.46 -18.91
C GLY A 466 -9.21 -20.78 -20.36
N VAL A 467 -8.44 -20.20 -21.28
CA VAL A 467 -8.39 -20.62 -22.67
C VAL A 467 -6.94 -20.91 -23.06
N SER A 468 -6.80 -22.07 -23.70
CA SER A 468 -5.63 -22.91 -23.96
C SER A 468 -4.47 -22.30 -24.76
N SER A 469 -3.32 -22.97 -24.62
CA SER A 469 -1.93 -22.54 -24.75
C SER A 469 -1.12 -23.30 -25.83
N GLU A 470 -1.62 -23.42 -27.06
CA GLU A 470 -0.99 -24.32 -28.04
C GLU A 470 0.32 -23.80 -28.68
N ARG A 471 0.89 -22.68 -28.21
CA ARG A 471 2.24 -22.21 -28.57
C ARG A 471 3.02 -21.77 -27.35
N ARG A 472 4.32 -22.10 -27.29
CA ARG A 472 5.22 -21.63 -26.23
C ARG A 472 5.39 -20.11 -26.33
N VAL A 473 4.74 -19.37 -25.43
CA VAL A 473 4.88 -17.90 -25.30
C VAL A 473 6.34 -17.50 -25.20
N GLU A 474 7.15 -18.26 -24.46
CA GLU A 474 8.58 -18.04 -24.29
C GLU A 474 9.34 -17.94 -25.61
N LEU A 475 9.11 -18.85 -26.56
CA LEU A 475 9.81 -18.82 -27.86
C LEU A 475 9.48 -17.57 -28.67
N VAL A 476 8.22 -17.12 -28.58
CA VAL A 476 7.77 -15.91 -29.27
C VAL A 476 8.38 -14.67 -28.61
N VAL A 477 8.44 -14.64 -27.26
CA VAL A 477 9.12 -13.59 -26.50
C VAL A 477 10.61 -13.53 -26.85
N GLU A 478 11.29 -14.67 -26.99
CA GLU A 478 12.71 -14.72 -27.41
C GLU A 478 12.92 -14.08 -28.77
N GLN A 479 12.07 -14.40 -29.75
CA GLN A 479 12.13 -13.81 -31.09
C GLN A 479 11.88 -12.30 -31.04
N ILE A 480 10.84 -11.86 -30.34
CA ILE A 480 10.49 -10.43 -30.23
C ILE A 480 11.60 -9.66 -29.50
N ALA A 481 12.17 -10.20 -28.42
CA ALA A 481 13.27 -9.58 -27.68
C ALA A 481 14.50 -9.37 -28.57
N TRP A 482 14.86 -10.39 -29.36
CA TRP A 482 15.99 -10.32 -30.28
C TRP A 482 15.76 -9.25 -31.36
N GLU A 483 14.56 -9.20 -31.94
CA GLU A 483 14.21 -8.20 -32.96
C GLU A 483 14.15 -6.78 -32.41
N LEU A 484 13.53 -6.57 -31.24
CA LEU A 484 13.50 -5.27 -30.58
C LEU A 484 14.91 -4.74 -30.35
N ARG A 485 15.83 -5.61 -29.91
CA ARG A 485 17.24 -5.25 -29.77
C ARG A 485 17.86 -4.87 -31.11
N GLN A 486 17.67 -5.67 -32.16
CA GLN A 486 18.23 -5.35 -33.47
C GLN A 486 17.70 -4.03 -34.03
N ILE A 487 16.40 -3.76 -33.88
CA ILE A 487 15.78 -2.51 -34.32
C ILE A 487 16.37 -1.33 -33.55
N ARG A 488 16.53 -1.44 -32.23
CA ARG A 488 17.18 -0.40 -31.44
C ARG A 488 18.64 -0.19 -31.86
N ASP A 489 19.42 -1.27 -31.98
CA ASP A 489 20.86 -1.21 -32.25
C ASP A 489 21.15 -0.63 -33.66
N ARG A 490 20.21 -0.74 -34.62
CA ARG A 490 20.29 -0.11 -35.94
C ARG A 490 19.66 1.29 -36.03
N GLY A 491 19.14 1.82 -34.93
CA GLY A 491 18.46 3.12 -34.88
C GLY A 491 17.10 3.15 -35.60
N GLY A 492 16.42 2.00 -35.66
CA GLY A 492 15.06 1.88 -36.19
C GLY A 492 13.99 2.41 -35.22
N LYS A 493 12.73 2.24 -35.60
CA LYS A 493 11.57 2.81 -34.91
C LYS A 493 10.56 1.74 -34.50
N VAL A 494 10.34 1.64 -33.20
CA VAL A 494 9.30 0.82 -32.57
C VAL A 494 8.21 1.72 -32.02
N VAL A 495 6.96 1.39 -32.35
CA VAL A 495 5.78 2.07 -31.81
C VAL A 495 5.02 1.11 -30.89
N VAL A 496 4.66 1.56 -29.70
CA VAL A 496 3.84 0.79 -28.77
C VAL A 496 2.42 1.34 -28.80
N VAL A 497 1.43 0.44 -28.88
CA VAL A 497 0.01 0.73 -28.67
C VAL A 497 -0.40 0.02 -27.40
N ALA A 498 -0.84 0.75 -26.38
CA ALA A 498 -1.08 0.15 -25.06
C ALA A 498 -2.44 0.56 -24.47
N GLY A 499 -3.08 -0.43 -23.82
CA GLY A 499 -4.35 -0.27 -23.12
C GLY A 499 -4.18 -0.26 -21.60
N PRO A 500 -5.22 0.12 -20.83
CA PRO A 500 -5.13 0.20 -19.38
C PRO A 500 -4.85 -1.14 -18.69
N VAL A 501 -5.14 -2.27 -19.37
CA VAL A 501 -4.82 -3.63 -18.89
C VAL A 501 -3.31 -3.82 -18.65
N VAL A 502 -2.45 -3.09 -19.36
CA VAL A 502 -1.00 -3.08 -19.08
C VAL A 502 -0.72 -2.65 -17.64
N ILE A 503 -1.47 -1.69 -17.13
CA ILE A 503 -1.34 -1.21 -15.75
C ILE A 503 -1.92 -2.25 -14.80
N HIS A 504 -3.16 -2.69 -15.04
CA HIS A 504 -3.89 -3.61 -14.16
C HIS A 504 -3.20 -4.97 -13.95
N THR A 505 -2.36 -5.39 -14.89
CA THR A 505 -1.59 -6.65 -14.83
C THR A 505 -0.17 -6.47 -14.26
N GLY A 506 0.17 -5.27 -13.78
CA GLY A 506 1.50 -4.96 -13.24
C GLY A 506 2.58 -4.68 -14.29
N GLY A 507 2.22 -4.58 -15.57
CA GLY A 507 3.15 -4.35 -16.68
C GLY A 507 3.70 -2.92 -16.78
N ALA A 508 3.23 -1.97 -15.95
CA ALA A 508 3.62 -0.56 -16.01
C ALA A 508 5.13 -0.37 -15.82
N GLU A 509 5.73 -1.01 -14.81
CA GLU A 509 7.18 -0.95 -14.56
C GLU A 509 7.98 -1.51 -15.73
N HIS A 510 7.47 -2.57 -16.35
CA HIS A 510 8.13 -3.23 -17.44
C HIS A 510 8.11 -2.40 -18.72
N LEU A 511 6.97 -1.77 -19.04
CA LEU A 511 6.86 -0.87 -20.19
C LEU A 511 7.65 0.43 -19.97
N SER A 512 7.63 0.99 -18.75
CA SER A 512 8.44 2.14 -18.37
C SER A 512 9.93 1.88 -18.61
N ARG A 513 10.39 0.68 -18.25
CA ARG A 513 11.77 0.24 -18.50
C ARG A 513 12.11 0.17 -19.99
N LEU A 514 11.22 -0.37 -20.83
CA LEU A 514 11.43 -0.44 -22.28
C LEU A 514 11.59 0.97 -22.90
N ILE A 515 10.80 1.93 -22.43
CA ILE A 515 10.90 3.35 -22.84
C ILE A 515 12.24 3.92 -22.39
N ARG A 516 12.60 3.76 -21.12
CA ARG A 516 13.86 4.26 -20.54
C ARG A 516 15.10 3.69 -21.21
N GLU A 517 15.08 2.42 -21.60
CA GLU A 517 16.20 1.75 -22.28
C GLU A 517 16.21 1.97 -23.81
N GLY A 518 15.32 2.84 -24.31
CA GLY A 518 15.32 3.29 -25.70
C GLY A 518 14.73 2.30 -26.70
N TYR A 519 13.94 1.32 -26.25
CA TYR A 519 13.26 0.36 -27.15
C TYR A 519 11.97 0.89 -27.75
N VAL A 520 11.45 2.03 -27.28
CA VAL A 520 10.17 2.60 -27.72
C VAL A 520 10.36 4.02 -28.22
N GLN A 521 9.90 4.32 -29.44
CA GLN A 521 10.06 5.62 -30.10
C GLN A 521 8.76 6.40 -30.23
N ALA A 522 7.60 5.76 -30.04
CA ALA A 522 6.32 6.45 -29.87
C ALA A 522 5.34 5.58 -29.08
N LEU A 523 4.45 6.21 -28.32
CA LEU A 523 3.40 5.55 -27.54
C LEU A 523 2.00 6.01 -27.98
N LEU A 524 1.13 5.07 -28.31
CA LEU A 524 -0.25 5.33 -28.72
C LEU A 524 -1.20 4.70 -27.70
N GLY A 525 -2.16 5.49 -27.20
CA GLY A 525 -3.14 5.00 -26.23
C GLY A 525 -4.39 5.87 -26.15
N GLY A 526 -5.17 5.66 -25.10
CA GLY A 526 -6.32 6.50 -24.77
C GLY A 526 -6.20 7.09 -23.37
N ASN A 527 -7.19 7.87 -22.95
CA ASN A 527 -7.22 8.54 -21.64
C ASN A 527 -6.95 7.55 -20.48
N ALA A 528 -7.60 6.38 -20.49
CA ALA A 528 -7.56 5.42 -19.39
C ALA A 528 -6.15 4.90 -19.06
N ILE A 529 -5.30 4.57 -20.05
CA ILE A 529 -3.94 4.08 -19.73
C ILE A 529 -3.12 5.17 -19.04
N ALA A 530 -3.25 6.42 -19.48
CA ALA A 530 -2.56 7.55 -18.86
C ALA A 530 -3.06 7.81 -17.45
N VAL A 531 -4.39 7.82 -17.25
CA VAL A 531 -4.98 8.01 -15.92
C VAL A 531 -4.51 6.91 -14.96
N HIS A 532 -4.52 5.64 -15.35
CA HIS A 532 -4.14 4.55 -14.45
C HIS A 532 -2.64 4.45 -14.20
N ASP A 533 -1.78 4.80 -15.16
CA ASP A 533 -0.34 4.92 -14.93
C ASP A 533 -0.04 6.02 -13.90
N ILE A 534 -0.69 7.18 -14.05
CA ILE A 534 -0.54 8.32 -13.14
C ILE A 534 -1.15 8.01 -11.77
N GLU A 535 -2.30 7.32 -11.71
CA GLU A 535 -2.91 6.84 -10.48
C GLU A 535 -1.94 5.91 -9.72
N GLN A 536 -1.31 4.96 -10.42
CA GLN A 536 -0.35 4.05 -9.84
C GLN A 536 0.89 4.81 -9.33
N ALA A 537 1.40 5.77 -10.09
CA ALA A 537 2.57 6.57 -9.71
C ALA A 537 2.31 7.48 -8.49
N LEU A 538 1.10 8.06 -8.38
CA LEU A 538 0.76 9.00 -7.31
C LEU A 538 0.24 8.31 -6.03
N MET A 539 -0.46 7.19 -6.18
CA MET A 539 -1.24 6.57 -5.09
C MET A 539 -0.95 5.07 -4.88
N GLY A 540 -0.20 4.43 -5.79
CA GLY A 540 0.08 2.99 -5.73
C GLY A 540 -1.10 2.08 -6.12
N THR A 541 -2.18 2.65 -6.67
CA THR A 541 -3.38 1.90 -7.05
C THR A 541 -3.73 2.02 -8.53
N SER A 542 -4.53 1.08 -9.05
CA SER A 542 -5.13 1.17 -10.39
C SER A 542 -6.61 0.79 -10.32
N LEU A 543 -7.53 1.69 -10.66
CA LEU A 543 -8.98 1.55 -10.41
C LEU A 543 -9.29 1.24 -8.94
N GLY A 544 -8.44 1.71 -8.03
CA GLY A 544 -8.54 1.35 -6.64
C GLY A 544 -8.15 -0.07 -6.28
N MET A 545 -7.50 -0.84 -7.15
CA MET A 545 -6.80 -2.08 -6.76
C MET A 545 -5.38 -1.73 -6.31
N ASP A 546 -4.92 -2.29 -5.18
CA ASP A 546 -3.52 -2.17 -4.77
C ASP A 546 -2.68 -3.08 -5.66
N MET A 547 -1.76 -2.50 -6.42
CA MET A 547 -0.99 -3.21 -7.44
C MET A 547 0.01 -4.22 -6.86
N LYS A 548 0.44 -4.05 -5.60
CA LYS A 548 1.35 -4.99 -4.94
C LYS A 548 0.60 -6.20 -4.39
N ARG A 549 -0.63 -5.97 -3.92
CA ARG A 549 -1.42 -6.99 -3.19
C ARG A 549 -2.45 -7.70 -4.06
N GLY A 550 -2.83 -7.13 -5.20
CA GLY A 550 -3.87 -7.68 -6.08
C GLY A 550 -5.27 -7.68 -5.44
N VAL A 551 -5.49 -6.85 -4.41
CA VAL A 551 -6.77 -6.73 -3.70
C VAL A 551 -7.37 -5.34 -3.90
N SER A 552 -8.70 -5.28 -3.92
CA SER A 552 -9.44 -4.02 -4.01
C SER A 552 -9.19 -3.17 -2.77
N VAL A 553 -8.68 -1.96 -2.97
CA VAL A 553 -8.72 -0.88 -1.99
C VAL A 553 -10.11 -0.28 -2.01
N ARG A 554 -10.87 -0.52 -0.94
CA ARG A 554 -12.18 0.09 -0.73
C ARG A 554 -12.03 1.63 -0.75
N GLY A 555 -12.75 2.29 -1.67
CA GLY A 555 -12.73 3.75 -1.86
C GLY A 555 -11.73 4.21 -2.94
N GLY A 556 -10.96 3.27 -3.50
CA GLY A 556 -9.99 3.56 -4.54
C GLY A 556 -10.59 4.00 -5.88
N HIS A 557 -11.92 3.87 -6.07
CA HIS A 557 -12.61 4.55 -7.18
C HIS A 557 -12.40 6.08 -7.14
N ARG A 558 -12.01 6.69 -6.02
CA ARG A 558 -11.69 8.13 -5.95
C ARG A 558 -10.30 8.47 -6.48
N HIS A 559 -9.36 7.52 -6.46
CA HIS A 559 -7.95 7.80 -6.74
C HIS A 559 -7.72 8.25 -8.18
N HIS A 560 -8.38 7.60 -9.14
CA HIS A 560 -8.26 7.98 -10.54
C HIS A 560 -8.84 9.38 -10.83
N LEU A 561 -9.91 9.79 -10.14
CA LEU A 561 -10.45 11.17 -10.22
C LEU A 561 -9.47 12.19 -9.62
N LYS A 562 -8.82 11.86 -8.50
CA LYS A 562 -7.78 12.72 -7.91
C LYS A 562 -6.58 12.86 -8.85
N ALA A 563 -6.18 11.77 -9.53
CA ALA A 563 -5.14 11.82 -10.56
C ALA A 563 -5.55 12.72 -11.74
N ILE A 564 -6.76 12.55 -12.28
CA ILE A 564 -7.31 13.40 -13.35
C ILE A 564 -7.30 14.88 -12.92
N ASN A 565 -7.86 15.20 -11.76
CA ASN A 565 -7.95 16.57 -11.27
C ASN A 565 -6.57 17.21 -11.08
N THR A 566 -5.61 16.43 -10.56
CA THR A 566 -4.22 16.87 -10.35
C THR A 566 -3.53 17.21 -11.66
N ILE A 567 -3.65 16.37 -12.69
CA ILE A 567 -3.05 16.66 -14.00
C ILE A 567 -3.73 17.84 -14.69
N ARG A 568 -5.06 17.96 -14.59
CA ARG A 568 -5.80 19.12 -15.12
C ARG A 568 -5.35 20.43 -14.45
N ARG A 569 -5.08 20.40 -13.14
CA ARG A 569 -4.50 21.52 -12.40
C ARG A 569 -3.07 21.85 -12.83
N CYS A 570 -2.25 20.84 -13.12
CA CYS A 570 -0.90 21.06 -13.65
C CYS A 570 -0.91 21.63 -15.07
N GLY A 571 -1.96 21.34 -15.84
CA GLY A 571 -2.21 21.82 -17.21
C GLY A 571 -1.85 20.82 -18.31
N SER A 572 -0.89 19.92 -18.06
CA SER A 572 -0.58 18.76 -18.90
C SER A 572 0.23 17.72 -18.13
N ILE A 573 0.37 16.51 -18.70
CA ILE A 573 1.27 15.47 -18.18
C ILE A 573 2.72 16.00 -18.13
N ALA A 574 3.17 16.70 -19.18
CA ALA A 574 4.53 17.25 -19.22
C ALA A 574 4.78 18.25 -18.09
N GLN A 575 3.83 19.17 -17.85
CA GLN A 575 3.93 20.14 -16.75
C GLN A 575 3.93 19.47 -15.38
N ALA A 576 3.17 18.39 -15.19
CA ALA A 576 3.19 17.63 -13.95
C ALA A 576 4.57 17.00 -13.66
N VAL A 577 5.28 16.55 -14.70
CA VAL A 577 6.65 16.03 -14.58
C VAL A 577 7.65 17.15 -14.30
N GLU A 578 7.51 18.31 -14.95
CA GLU A 578 8.37 19.47 -14.73
C GLU A 578 8.22 20.06 -13.32
N GLN A 579 6.99 20.08 -12.78
CA GLN A 579 6.69 20.54 -11.43
C GLN A 579 7.09 19.52 -10.35
N GLY A 580 7.53 18.32 -10.72
CA GLY A 580 7.89 17.25 -9.79
C GLY A 580 6.68 16.57 -9.12
N VAL A 581 5.48 16.78 -9.65
CA VAL A 581 4.24 16.11 -9.18
C VAL A 581 4.21 14.66 -9.64
N LEU A 582 4.56 14.40 -10.91
CA LEU A 582 4.69 13.05 -11.46
C LEU A 582 6.17 12.68 -11.54
N THR A 583 6.59 11.67 -10.77
CA THR A 583 8.01 11.32 -10.59
C THR A 583 8.40 9.94 -11.12
N SER A 584 7.43 9.13 -11.55
CA SER A 584 7.63 7.78 -12.09
C SER A 584 6.46 7.36 -12.98
N GLY A 585 6.58 6.21 -13.66
CA GLY A 585 5.56 5.65 -14.56
C GLY A 585 5.89 5.77 -16.05
N ILE A 586 5.02 5.20 -16.89
CA ILE A 586 5.16 5.17 -18.35
C ILE A 586 5.22 6.59 -18.91
N PHE A 587 4.30 7.46 -18.49
CA PHE A 587 4.22 8.81 -19.03
C PHE A 587 5.31 9.74 -18.48
N TYR A 588 5.81 9.47 -17.28
CA TYR A 588 7.03 10.11 -16.77
C TYR A 588 8.24 9.79 -17.67
N GLU A 589 8.45 8.52 -18.00
CA GLU A 589 9.55 8.10 -18.87
C GLU A 589 9.38 8.62 -20.29
N CYS A 590 8.14 8.72 -20.81
CA CYS A 590 7.89 9.36 -22.10
C CYS A 590 8.36 10.81 -22.12
N VAL A 591 8.00 11.60 -21.10
CA VAL A 591 8.39 13.01 -21.01
C VAL A 591 9.90 13.15 -20.81
N LYS A 592 10.52 12.40 -19.89
CA LYS A 592 11.96 12.49 -19.60
C LYS A 592 12.83 12.07 -20.78
N ASN A 593 12.42 11.06 -21.53
CA ASN A 593 13.19 10.53 -22.67
C ASN A 593 12.73 11.12 -24.02
N ASN A 594 11.86 12.14 -24.03
CA ASN A 594 11.31 12.77 -25.22
C ASN A 594 10.65 11.79 -26.21
N VAL A 595 9.97 10.77 -25.69
CA VAL A 595 9.19 9.83 -26.50
C VAL A 595 7.80 10.43 -26.74
N PRO A 596 7.44 10.75 -28.00
CA PRO A 596 6.14 11.31 -28.31
C PRO A 596 5.03 10.31 -28.03
N PHE A 597 3.93 10.80 -27.44
CA PHE A 597 2.73 10.00 -27.21
C PHE A 597 1.48 10.69 -27.77
N SER A 598 0.45 9.88 -28.08
CA SER A 598 -0.85 10.37 -28.54
C SER A 598 -1.97 9.64 -27.82
N LEU A 599 -2.83 10.42 -27.15
CA LEU A 599 -3.98 9.94 -26.37
C LEU A 599 -5.26 10.23 -27.14
N ALA A 600 -5.81 9.22 -27.82
CA ALA A 600 -7.07 9.35 -28.54
C ALA A 600 -8.25 9.25 -27.57
N GLY A 601 -9.16 10.21 -27.64
CA GLY A 601 -10.37 10.24 -26.82
C GLY A 601 -11.35 9.10 -27.12
N SER A 602 -12.26 8.85 -26.18
CA SER A 602 -13.32 7.86 -26.26
C SER A 602 -14.56 8.34 -25.51
N ILE A 603 -15.71 7.75 -25.83
CA ILE A 603 -16.99 8.10 -25.20
C ILE A 603 -17.04 7.76 -23.69
N ARG A 604 -16.12 6.90 -23.22
CA ARG A 604 -16.04 6.45 -21.82
C ARG A 604 -15.10 7.27 -20.95
N ASP A 605 -14.48 8.33 -21.48
CA ASP A 605 -13.39 9.01 -20.79
C ASP A 605 -13.87 9.89 -19.63
N ASP A 606 -13.29 9.67 -18.45
CA ASP A 606 -13.42 10.53 -17.28
C ASP A 606 -12.39 11.67 -17.31
N GLY A 607 -12.81 12.88 -16.95
CA GLY A 607 -12.02 14.11 -17.11
C GLY A 607 -12.42 14.86 -18.39
N PRO A 608 -11.72 14.66 -19.53
CA PRO A 608 -10.49 13.87 -19.72
C PRO A 608 -9.23 14.62 -19.23
N LEU A 609 -8.06 13.98 -19.34
CA LEU A 609 -6.77 14.65 -19.21
C LEU A 609 -6.61 15.75 -20.28
N PRO A 610 -5.88 16.85 -20.01
CA PRO A 610 -5.66 17.91 -20.99
C PRO A 610 -4.99 17.42 -22.29
N ASP A 611 -4.14 16.41 -22.18
CA ASP A 611 -3.40 15.79 -23.29
C ASP A 611 -4.27 14.88 -24.18
N THR A 612 -5.49 14.55 -23.77
CA THR A 612 -6.39 13.67 -24.52
C THR A 612 -7.06 14.42 -25.68
N GLN A 613 -6.82 13.95 -26.90
CA GLN A 613 -7.41 14.51 -28.12
C GLN A 613 -8.83 13.98 -28.33
N MET A 614 -9.82 14.83 -28.04
CA MET A 614 -11.24 14.52 -28.19
C MET A 614 -11.76 14.68 -29.62
N ASN A 615 -11.06 15.42 -30.49
CA ASN A 615 -11.34 15.44 -31.92
C ASN A 615 -10.71 14.20 -32.57
N LEU A 616 -11.53 13.17 -32.81
CA LEU A 616 -11.07 11.89 -33.34
C LEU A 616 -10.44 11.99 -34.74
N ILE A 617 -10.79 13.01 -35.53
CA ILE A 617 -10.15 13.25 -36.84
C ILE A 617 -8.70 13.67 -36.65
N GLU A 618 -8.45 14.58 -35.70
CA GLU A 618 -7.09 14.98 -35.33
C GLU A 618 -6.32 13.84 -34.66
N ALA A 619 -6.97 13.06 -33.79
CA ALA A 619 -6.35 11.90 -33.15
C ALA A 619 -5.88 10.86 -34.19
N GLN A 620 -6.70 10.56 -35.21
CA GLN A 620 -6.31 9.66 -36.30
C GLN A 620 -5.15 10.22 -37.13
N ALA A 621 -5.17 11.51 -37.44
CA ALA A 621 -4.07 12.16 -38.16
C ALA A 621 -2.76 12.10 -37.36
N ASP A 622 -2.82 12.28 -36.05
CA ASP A 622 -1.66 12.22 -35.17
C ASP A 622 -1.12 10.80 -35.00
N TYR A 623 -1.99 9.81 -34.85
CA TYR A 623 -1.61 8.38 -34.89
C TYR A 623 -0.90 8.05 -36.20
N ALA A 624 -1.47 8.42 -37.35
CA ALA A 624 -0.88 8.18 -38.66
C ALA A 624 0.50 8.84 -38.83
N ARG A 625 0.69 10.03 -38.25
CA ARG A 625 1.98 10.73 -38.19
C ARG A 625 3.00 9.94 -37.36
N LEU A 626 2.61 9.44 -36.20
CA LEU A 626 3.50 8.74 -35.27
C LEU A 626 3.89 7.34 -35.74
N ILE A 627 3.03 6.61 -36.46
CA ILE A 627 3.38 5.29 -37.02
C ILE A 627 4.25 5.36 -38.28
N ARG A 628 4.38 6.53 -38.90
CA ARG A 628 5.17 6.67 -40.14
C ARG A 628 6.61 6.25 -39.91
N GLY A 629 7.10 5.32 -40.74
CA GLY A 629 8.45 4.78 -40.67
C GLY A 629 8.69 3.81 -39.51
N ALA A 630 7.63 3.25 -38.90
CA ALA A 630 7.79 2.19 -37.90
C ALA A 630 8.31 0.90 -38.56
N ASP A 631 9.34 0.31 -37.96
CA ASP A 631 9.83 -1.04 -38.28
C ASP A 631 8.97 -2.12 -37.60
N MET A 632 8.51 -1.82 -36.38
CA MET A 632 7.71 -2.72 -35.56
C MET A 632 6.63 -1.96 -34.78
N ILE A 633 5.45 -2.55 -34.67
CA ILE A 633 4.36 -2.07 -33.82
C ILE A 633 4.02 -3.15 -32.79
N LEU A 634 4.17 -2.81 -31.51
CA LEU A 634 3.83 -3.68 -30.39
C LEU A 634 2.47 -3.27 -29.82
N MET A 635 1.47 -4.12 -29.98
CA MET A 635 0.09 -3.90 -29.57
C MET A 635 -0.22 -4.67 -28.28
N LEU A 636 -0.43 -3.94 -27.19
CA LEU A 636 -0.51 -4.44 -25.81
C LEU A 636 -1.92 -4.23 -25.26
N SER A 637 -2.78 -5.24 -25.45
CA SER A 637 -4.11 -5.35 -24.83
C SER A 637 -5.02 -4.12 -25.02
N SER A 638 -5.04 -3.59 -26.25
CA SER A 638 -5.77 -2.38 -26.60
C SER A 638 -6.65 -2.55 -27.83
N MET A 639 -7.66 -3.44 -27.78
CA MET A 639 -8.48 -3.81 -28.95
C MET A 639 -8.84 -2.66 -29.90
N LEU A 640 -9.45 -1.57 -29.42
CA LEU A 640 -9.88 -0.44 -30.25
C LEU A 640 -8.69 0.27 -30.92
N HIS A 641 -7.66 0.60 -30.15
CA HIS A 641 -6.48 1.33 -30.63
C HIS A 641 -5.63 0.44 -31.57
N SER A 642 -5.45 -0.84 -31.24
CA SER A 642 -4.73 -1.81 -32.06
C SER A 642 -5.39 -1.99 -33.42
N ILE A 643 -6.73 -2.08 -33.48
CA ILE A 643 -7.47 -2.15 -34.74
C ILE A 643 -7.33 -0.86 -35.55
N GLY A 644 -7.43 0.30 -34.89
CA GLY A 644 -7.21 1.59 -35.54
C GLY A 644 -5.81 1.70 -36.16
N VAL A 645 -4.77 1.34 -35.40
CA VAL A 645 -3.38 1.35 -35.86
C VAL A 645 -3.16 0.34 -36.99
N GLY A 646 -3.67 -0.88 -36.86
CA GLY A 646 -3.58 -1.90 -37.92
C GLY A 646 -4.16 -1.41 -39.25
N ASN A 647 -5.26 -0.65 -39.22
CA ASN A 647 -5.84 -0.06 -40.43
C ASN A 647 -4.99 1.04 -41.09
N MET A 648 -4.19 1.75 -40.31
CA MET A 648 -3.35 2.85 -40.78
C MET A 648 -1.93 2.39 -41.17
N THR A 649 -1.59 1.14 -40.89
CA THR A 649 -0.23 0.59 -41.06
C THR A 649 -0.06 -0.04 -42.44
N PRO A 650 0.96 0.33 -43.22
CA PRO A 650 1.25 -0.32 -44.50
C PRO A 650 1.85 -1.73 -44.30
N ALA A 651 1.82 -2.56 -45.33
CA ALA A 651 2.53 -3.83 -45.34
C ALA A 651 4.07 -3.61 -45.24
N GLY A 652 4.80 -4.59 -44.69
CA GLY A 652 6.25 -4.48 -44.45
C GLY A 652 6.61 -3.95 -43.06
N VAL A 653 5.61 -3.64 -42.23
CA VAL A 653 5.78 -3.30 -40.82
C VAL A 653 5.45 -4.52 -39.98
N LYS A 654 6.37 -4.92 -39.10
CA LYS A 654 6.15 -6.07 -38.24
C LYS A 654 5.14 -5.72 -37.15
N MET A 655 4.11 -6.53 -36.98
CA MET A 655 3.08 -6.31 -35.96
C MET A 655 3.08 -7.43 -34.94
N VAL A 656 3.17 -7.07 -33.67
CA VAL A 656 3.09 -8.02 -32.56
C VAL A 656 1.86 -7.68 -31.74
N CYS A 657 0.90 -8.60 -31.68
CA CYS A 657 -0.35 -8.43 -30.94
C CYS A 657 -0.39 -9.33 -29.71
N VAL A 658 -0.52 -8.73 -28.53
CA VAL A 658 -0.62 -9.42 -27.23
C VAL A 658 -1.93 -9.05 -26.55
N ASP A 659 -2.82 -10.02 -26.41
CA ASP A 659 -4.10 -9.83 -25.73
C ASP A 659 -4.55 -11.17 -25.11
N ILE A 660 -5.16 -11.14 -23.92
CA ILE A 660 -5.69 -12.35 -23.30
C ILE A 660 -6.90 -12.90 -24.05
N ASN A 661 -7.61 -12.04 -24.80
CA ASN A 661 -8.75 -12.44 -25.60
C ASN A 661 -8.30 -12.88 -27.01
N PRO A 662 -8.45 -14.18 -27.35
CA PRO A 662 -8.02 -14.69 -28.65
C PRO A 662 -8.76 -14.01 -29.82
N ALA A 663 -10.00 -13.55 -29.63
CA ALA A 663 -10.76 -12.89 -30.69
C ALA A 663 -10.12 -11.57 -31.16
N VAL A 664 -9.44 -10.85 -30.26
CA VAL A 664 -8.72 -9.61 -30.61
C VAL A 664 -7.47 -9.95 -31.43
N VAL A 665 -6.71 -10.94 -30.97
CA VAL A 665 -5.49 -11.42 -31.63
C VAL A 665 -5.79 -11.95 -33.03
N THR A 666 -6.83 -12.77 -33.18
CA THR A 666 -7.27 -13.31 -34.47
C THR A 666 -7.71 -12.18 -35.41
N LYS A 667 -8.51 -11.21 -34.94
CA LYS A 667 -8.96 -10.08 -35.77
C LYS A 667 -7.83 -9.23 -36.33
N LEU A 668 -6.71 -9.12 -35.61
CA LEU A 668 -5.54 -8.36 -36.05
C LEU A 668 -4.64 -9.20 -36.97
N SER A 669 -4.51 -10.49 -36.67
CA SER A 669 -3.74 -11.42 -37.51
C SER A 669 -4.40 -11.65 -38.88
N ASP A 670 -5.74 -11.61 -38.94
CA ASP A 670 -6.51 -11.85 -40.17
C ASP A 670 -6.55 -10.65 -41.13
N ARG A 671 -6.05 -9.47 -40.73
CA ARG A 671 -6.08 -8.24 -41.55
C ARG A 671 -4.94 -8.13 -42.58
N GLY A 672 -4.42 -9.27 -43.05
CA GLY A 672 -3.64 -9.35 -44.28
C GLY A 672 -2.16 -8.97 -44.17
N SER A 673 -1.62 -8.82 -42.96
CA SER A 673 -0.19 -8.68 -42.75
C SER A 673 0.48 -10.04 -42.69
N VAL A 674 1.26 -10.38 -43.73
CA VAL A 674 2.12 -11.57 -43.76
C VAL A 674 3.13 -11.58 -42.59
N GLU A 675 3.31 -10.43 -41.92
CA GLU A 675 4.30 -10.17 -40.87
C GLU A 675 3.70 -9.97 -39.46
N SER A 676 2.47 -10.41 -39.21
CA SER A 676 1.85 -10.34 -37.86
C SER A 676 2.11 -11.58 -37.00
N VAL A 677 2.51 -11.35 -35.75
CA VAL A 677 2.64 -12.37 -34.70
C VAL A 677 1.60 -12.10 -33.61
N GLY A 678 0.74 -13.08 -33.36
CA GLY A 678 -0.27 -13.04 -32.30
C GLY A 678 0.12 -13.88 -31.10
N VAL A 679 -0.01 -13.33 -29.89
CA VAL A 679 0.23 -14.02 -28.61
C VAL A 679 -0.99 -13.86 -27.73
N VAL A 680 -1.59 -14.98 -27.34
CA VAL A 680 -2.73 -15.00 -26.41
C VAL A 680 -2.19 -15.27 -25.00
N THR A 681 -2.00 -14.22 -24.21
CA THR A 681 -1.43 -14.32 -22.85
C THR A 681 -1.71 -13.07 -22.04
N ASP A 682 -1.40 -13.12 -20.74
CA ASP A 682 -1.38 -11.95 -19.87
C ASP A 682 -0.28 -10.97 -20.31
N VAL A 683 -0.65 -9.70 -20.50
CA VAL A 683 0.27 -8.69 -21.05
C VAL A 683 1.36 -8.27 -20.07
N GLY A 684 1.07 -8.28 -18.76
CA GLY A 684 2.06 -8.04 -17.72
C GLY A 684 3.11 -9.13 -17.70
N LEU A 685 2.69 -10.40 -17.73
CA LEU A 685 3.57 -11.56 -17.84
C LEU A 685 4.42 -11.51 -19.12
N PHE A 686 3.82 -11.18 -20.26
CA PHE A 686 4.54 -11.01 -21.53
C PHE A 686 5.65 -9.95 -21.41
N LEU A 687 5.34 -8.77 -20.85
CA LEU A 687 6.31 -7.70 -20.65
C LEU A 687 7.40 -8.07 -19.65
N SER A 688 7.06 -8.84 -18.62
CA SER A 688 8.02 -9.34 -17.62
C SER A 688 9.05 -10.27 -18.28
N LEU A 689 8.57 -11.28 -19.01
CA LEU A 689 9.43 -12.21 -19.75
C LEU A 689 10.26 -11.49 -20.81
N LEU A 690 9.67 -10.49 -21.49
CA LEU A 690 10.37 -9.68 -22.49
C LEU A 690 11.56 -8.94 -21.89
N ASN A 691 11.37 -8.27 -20.74
CA ASN A 691 12.46 -7.59 -20.04
C ASN A 691 13.53 -8.56 -19.52
N GLN A 692 13.13 -9.69 -18.94
CA GLN A 692 14.07 -10.72 -18.51
C GLN A 692 14.92 -11.22 -19.68
N GLN A 693 14.32 -11.40 -20.86
CA GLN A 693 15.02 -11.85 -22.04
C GLN A 693 15.94 -10.78 -22.63
N LEU A 694 15.51 -9.51 -22.67
CA LEU A 694 16.37 -8.39 -23.08
C LEU A 694 17.58 -8.23 -22.17
N ASN A 695 17.43 -8.48 -20.86
CA ASN A 695 18.55 -8.49 -19.91
C ASN A 695 19.57 -9.58 -20.23
N LYS A 696 19.11 -10.79 -20.56
CA LYS A 696 20.00 -11.89 -20.98
C LYS A 696 20.75 -11.56 -22.26
N LEU A 697 20.12 -10.84 -23.19
CA LEU A 697 20.74 -10.44 -24.46
C LEU A 697 21.77 -9.30 -24.30
N THR A 698 21.56 -8.39 -23.36
CA THR A 698 22.41 -7.20 -23.14
C THR A 698 23.53 -7.42 -22.13
N SER A 699 23.39 -8.39 -21.23
CA SER A 699 24.45 -8.77 -20.29
C SER A 699 25.56 -9.54 -21.02
N PRO A 700 26.85 -9.14 -20.94
CA PRO A 700 27.93 -9.93 -21.51
C PRO A 700 27.95 -11.31 -20.83
N TYR A 701 28.05 -12.37 -21.65
CA TYR A 701 28.21 -13.74 -21.19
C TYR A 701 29.45 -13.80 -20.30
N ARG A 702 29.27 -13.90 -18.97
CA ARG A 702 30.37 -14.24 -18.07
C ARG A 702 30.72 -15.69 -18.38
N LEU A 703 31.76 -15.88 -19.19
CA LEU A 703 32.49 -17.14 -19.21
C LEU A 703 32.88 -17.42 -17.75
N THR A 704 32.19 -18.37 -17.13
CA THR A 704 32.70 -19.08 -15.97
C THR A 704 34.11 -19.50 -16.34
N GLN A 705 35.12 -18.90 -15.71
CA GLN A 705 36.49 -19.37 -15.86
C GLN A 705 36.48 -20.82 -15.41
N MET A 706 36.61 -21.73 -16.39
CA MET A 706 36.91 -23.12 -16.12
C MET A 706 38.37 -23.21 -15.70
N VAL A 707 38.56 -23.89 -14.57
CA VAL A 707 39.78 -24.33 -13.87
C VAL A 707 40.33 -23.36 -12.83
#